data_AF-A0A1H0TSU5-F1
#
_entry.id   AF-A0A1H0TSU5-F1
#
_cell.length_a   1.000
_cell.length_b   1.000
_cell.length_c   1.000
_cell.angle_alpha   90.00
_cell.angle_beta   90.00
_cell.angle_gamma   90.00
#
_symmetry.space_group_name_H-M   'P 1'
#
loop_
_entity.id
_entity.type
_entity.pdbx_description
1 polymer ?
#
loop_
_entity_poly.entity_id
_entity_poly.type
_entity_poly.pdbx_seq_one_letter_code
_entity_poly.pdbx_strand_id
1 'polypeptide(L)'
;MIKTNFLIFLFVAVFCCGAINHVSAQSNIQNLSSINVDDLSDQQIIQLLQQAQNSGLSDAELVRQAQSRGMSSAQIQKLQTRIQDIRSKATGKKVQADTTEDANGRIITGRKLNYKPDSLDTAYVNKKDMFENLRPKIFGADLFKNKNSSFEPNLKLATPVNYIIGPDDQLDINVYGNSSVNWKLEVSPEGNINIPNVGVINVGGKTIEQATAQIKSRLSASNYAIGRGTSVQITLGNIRSIKVIIVGQVQRPGTYTLPSLATVFNALYASGGPMDNGSLRQIEVIRNNRIIRHLDVYDFIVKGSQKDNISLQDQDIVRIPTYRTRVQLVGQIKIPALFEVLPGESLDNILNYAGGFTDSAYTARIKVSQISDQQRKITDVVEADYKNYIPLRGDKYIIESIINRFENRVVIKGAVFKPGDYELQTGLTLNQLIANAAGLKEDAFMERGTITRLKSDNSTEIIGFNVRDVINKAVNISLQREDIVNISSIFDLRDKYQIVINGSVRKPGKFAFSENMKVEDLIFKAGGFAEGASTKRIEVARRINDADPNSKNSSVAQVFSVNVDGQLKPSEANFVLQPFDIVSVYTLPGFEKQKTVKIEGEVTYPGSYTIKSKNEKISDLVARAGGLTASADIEGGSLKRDNMAILGIDRRKADTAEIARERNDRLLRLKRSFKDSTQTQKEDTTMRNNFVGIDLKKIMDKPGSSIDLLLEDGDVLRVPKQQQIVRVNGQVLYPSAVVYSKSKSFNDFVSNAGGYGPDALRRGAYIVYANGTVKGTRKVLFFNNHPSVKPGSEIYVPKKSESKGNTAQTILGFTTGLASLGAIILGVLSLNK
;
A
#
# COMPACT_ATOMS: atom_id res chain seq x y z
N MET A 1 4.07 32.41 68.31
CA MET A 1 3.26 33.64 68.18
C MET A 1 3.09 33.89 66.69
N ILE A 2 1.84 33.82 66.22
CA ILE A 2 1.25 34.53 65.07
C ILE A 2 1.96 34.29 63.71
N LYS A 3 1.56 33.30 62.89
CA LYS A 3 0.31 33.17 62.09
C LYS A 3 0.01 34.36 61.17
N THR A 4 -0.60 34.01 60.03
CA THR A 4 -1.38 34.87 59.11
C THR A 4 -0.59 35.81 58.21
N ASN A 5 -0.20 35.32 57.01
CA ASN A 5 -0.43 35.99 55.71
C ASN A 5 0.21 35.30 54.49
N PHE A 6 0.13 33.98 54.34
CA PHE A 6 0.51 33.36 53.05
C PHE A 6 -0.38 32.19 52.59
N LEU A 7 -1.43 31.85 53.35
CA LEU A 7 -2.33 30.73 53.02
C LEU A 7 -3.51 31.11 52.12
N ILE A 8 -3.58 32.35 51.60
CA ILE A 8 -4.68 32.82 50.72
C ILE A 8 -4.22 33.00 49.25
N PHE A 9 -2.93 32.84 48.95
CA PHE A 9 -2.46 32.77 47.55
C PHE A 9 -2.36 31.33 46.99
N LEU A 10 -2.58 30.31 47.85
CA LEU A 10 -2.43 28.89 47.51
C LEU A 10 -3.76 28.18 47.14
N PHE A 11 -4.83 28.93 46.86
CA PHE A 11 -6.13 28.33 46.46
C PHE A 11 -6.74 28.90 45.16
N VAL A 12 -6.06 29.84 44.48
CA VAL A 12 -6.51 30.40 43.19
C VAL A 12 -5.55 30.07 42.03
N ALA A 13 -4.40 29.43 42.30
CA ALA A 13 -3.46 28.98 41.26
C ALA A 13 -3.49 27.45 41.01
N VAL A 14 -4.53 26.75 41.45
CA VAL A 14 -4.69 25.27 41.31
C VAL A 14 -5.77 24.89 40.26
N PHE A 15 -6.28 25.84 39.46
CA PHE A 15 -7.30 25.52 38.44
C PHE A 15 -6.98 25.90 36.98
N CYS A 16 -5.75 26.34 36.67
CA CYS A 16 -5.32 26.57 35.29
C CYS A 16 -3.90 26.05 35.07
N CYS A 17 -3.77 24.77 34.69
CA CYS A 17 -2.79 24.25 33.72
C CYS A 17 -2.87 22.71 33.64
N GLY A 18 -4.09 22.18 33.43
CA GLY A 18 -4.29 20.85 32.88
C GLY A 18 -4.50 20.96 31.37
N ALA A 19 -3.41 20.99 30.60
CA ALA A 19 -3.45 20.80 29.15
C ALA A 19 -2.06 20.35 28.68
N ILE A 20 -1.86 19.03 28.62
CA ILE A 20 -0.78 18.43 27.84
C ILE A 20 -1.16 18.65 26.38
N ASN A 21 -0.56 19.65 25.73
CA ASN A 21 -0.63 19.78 24.29
C ASN A 21 0.14 18.62 23.66
N HIS A 22 -0.59 17.62 23.14
CA HIS A 22 -0.07 16.76 22.09
C HIS A 22 0.18 17.63 20.86
N VAL A 23 1.44 18.00 20.61
CA VAL A 23 1.86 18.54 19.32
C VAL A 23 1.85 17.36 18.34
N SER A 24 0.73 17.17 17.65
CA SER A 24 0.68 16.43 16.40
C SER A 24 1.40 17.29 15.34
N ALA A 25 2.60 16.88 14.97
CA ALA A 25 3.33 17.49 13.86
C ALA A 25 2.53 17.29 12.56
N GLN A 26 1.83 18.34 12.14
CA GLN A 26 1.13 18.40 10.86
C GLN A 26 2.17 18.68 9.78
N SER A 27 2.65 17.62 9.11
CA SER A 27 3.61 17.74 8.00
C SER A 27 2.94 18.48 6.83
N ASN A 28 3.37 19.72 6.62
CA ASN A 28 2.91 20.62 5.57
C ASN A 28 3.76 20.40 4.30
N ILE A 29 3.11 20.17 3.14
CA ILE A 29 3.72 19.78 1.84
C ILE A 29 4.62 20.87 1.24
N GLN A 30 4.62 22.07 1.84
CA GLN A 30 5.29 23.22 1.25
C GLN A 30 6.82 23.10 1.19
N ASN A 31 7.45 22.25 2.02
CA ASN A 31 8.91 22.05 2.03
C ASN A 31 9.31 20.60 1.71
N LEU A 32 9.17 20.19 0.45
CA LEU A 32 9.67 18.88 -0.05
C LEU A 32 11.21 18.82 -0.15
N SER A 33 11.90 19.97 -0.16
CA SER A 33 13.36 20.07 -0.31
C SER A 33 14.15 19.58 0.91
N SER A 34 13.58 19.69 2.11
CA SER A 34 14.22 19.38 3.39
C SER A 34 13.81 18.03 3.98
N ILE A 35 13.06 17.22 3.23
CA ILE A 35 12.54 15.94 3.71
C ILE A 35 13.59 14.84 3.52
N ASN A 36 13.99 14.22 4.62
CA ASN A 36 14.72 12.96 4.63
C ASN A 36 13.71 11.81 4.65
N VAL A 37 13.71 10.98 3.60
CA VAL A 37 12.73 9.91 3.39
C VAL A 37 12.83 8.83 4.45
N ASP A 38 14.00 8.63 5.06
CA ASP A 38 14.22 7.62 6.10
C ASP A 38 13.49 7.99 7.41
N ASP A 39 13.29 9.28 7.68
CA ASP A 39 12.65 9.78 8.89
C ASP A 39 11.12 9.74 8.82
N LEU A 40 10.55 9.49 7.64
CA LEU A 40 9.12 9.32 7.48
C LEU A 40 8.71 7.91 7.93
N SER A 41 7.57 7.79 8.58
CA SER A 41 6.87 6.50 8.76
C SER A 41 6.13 6.10 7.48
N ASP A 42 5.80 4.81 7.34
CA ASP A 42 4.98 4.34 6.22
C ASP A 42 3.62 5.08 6.20
N GLN A 43 3.07 5.43 7.37
CA GLN A 43 1.84 6.21 7.50
C GLN A 43 1.99 7.67 7.01
N GLN A 44 3.14 8.30 7.24
CA GLN A 44 3.42 9.66 6.74
C GLN A 44 3.65 9.69 5.23
N ILE A 45 4.27 8.64 4.66
CA ILE A 45 4.42 8.53 3.19
C ILE A 45 3.05 8.25 2.54
N ILE A 46 2.20 7.44 3.18
CA ILE A 46 0.81 7.26 2.76
C ILE A 46 0.05 8.59 2.79
N GLN A 47 0.22 9.42 3.83
CA GLN A 47 -0.38 10.75 3.90
C GLN A 47 0.15 11.68 2.80
N LEU A 48 1.45 11.66 2.51
CA LEU A 48 2.06 12.44 1.43
C LEU A 48 1.49 12.03 0.06
N LEU A 49 1.37 10.73 -0.19
CA LEU A 49 0.75 10.18 -1.41
C LEU A 49 -0.74 10.55 -1.51
N GLN A 50 -1.49 10.48 -0.40
CA GLN A 50 -2.90 10.87 -0.37
C GLN A 50 -3.09 12.35 -0.65
N GLN A 51 -2.21 13.22 -0.15
CA GLN A 51 -2.27 14.65 -0.43
C GLN A 51 -1.90 14.97 -1.89
N ALA A 52 -0.90 14.27 -2.46
CA ALA A 52 -0.57 14.37 -3.88
C ALA A 52 -1.75 13.93 -4.78
N GLN A 53 -2.41 12.82 -4.42
CA GLN A 53 -3.60 12.34 -5.14
C GLN A 53 -4.80 13.28 -5.01
N ASN A 54 -5.04 13.87 -3.83
CA ASN A 54 -6.09 14.88 -3.64
C ASN A 54 -5.82 16.18 -4.44
N SER A 55 -4.57 16.41 -4.85
CA SER A 55 -4.18 17.52 -5.72
C SER A 55 -4.02 17.10 -7.20
N GLY A 56 -4.42 15.88 -7.55
CA GLY A 56 -4.44 15.38 -8.94
C GLY A 56 -3.08 14.93 -9.48
N LEU A 57 -2.05 14.81 -8.64
CA LEU A 57 -0.72 14.36 -9.03
C LEU A 57 -0.60 12.83 -8.99
N SER A 58 -0.04 12.25 -10.05
CA SER A 58 0.37 10.84 -10.07
C SER A 58 1.66 10.60 -9.27
N ASP A 59 1.92 9.33 -8.90
CA ASP A 59 3.13 8.95 -8.14
C ASP A 59 4.43 9.39 -8.86
N ALA A 60 4.45 9.33 -10.20
CA ALA A 60 5.58 9.78 -11.02
C ALA A 60 5.72 11.31 -11.04
N GLU A 61 4.61 12.04 -11.04
CA GLU A 61 4.59 13.51 -11.00
C GLU A 61 4.98 14.04 -9.63
N LEU A 62 4.59 13.37 -8.53
CA LEU A 62 5.05 13.69 -7.18
C LEU A 62 6.58 13.61 -7.08
N VAL A 63 7.17 12.56 -7.64
CA VAL A 63 8.64 12.38 -7.69
C VAL A 63 9.29 13.48 -8.54
N ARG A 64 8.73 13.82 -9.72
CA ARG A 64 9.23 14.94 -10.54
C ARG A 64 9.13 16.28 -9.82
N GLN A 65 8.06 16.49 -9.04
CA GLN A 65 7.86 17.71 -8.28
C GLN A 65 8.80 17.80 -7.07
N ALA A 66 9.10 16.68 -6.41
CA ALA A 66 10.13 16.62 -5.39
C ALA A 66 11.51 16.93 -5.96
N GLN A 67 11.79 16.43 -7.18
CA GLN A 67 13.03 16.72 -7.91
C GLN A 67 13.17 18.18 -8.31
N SER A 68 12.10 18.80 -8.86
CA SER A 68 12.12 20.22 -9.24
C SER A 68 12.21 21.15 -8.03
N ARG A 69 11.80 20.68 -6.85
CA ARG A 69 11.91 21.40 -5.58
C ARG A 69 13.21 21.14 -4.82
N GLY A 70 14.20 20.47 -5.42
CA GLY A 70 15.56 20.37 -4.86
C GLY A 70 15.78 19.21 -3.90
N MET A 71 14.92 18.19 -3.89
CA MET A 71 15.20 16.93 -3.19
C MET A 71 16.41 16.23 -3.86
N SER A 72 17.38 15.78 -3.05
CA SER A 72 18.56 15.09 -3.59
C SER A 72 18.20 13.78 -4.32
N SER A 73 18.98 13.42 -5.34
CA SER A 73 18.76 12.20 -6.15
C SER A 73 18.73 10.91 -5.32
N ALA A 74 19.51 10.84 -4.24
CA ALA A 74 19.50 9.71 -3.31
C ALA A 74 18.19 9.63 -2.51
N GLN A 75 17.62 10.77 -2.09
CA GLN A 75 16.33 10.82 -1.40
C GLN A 75 15.18 10.51 -2.37
N ILE A 76 15.27 10.92 -3.62
CA ILE A 76 14.29 10.58 -4.66
C ILE A 76 14.24 9.07 -4.89
N GLN A 77 15.40 8.41 -4.99
CA GLN A 77 15.46 6.95 -5.15
C GLN A 77 14.85 6.23 -3.93
N LYS A 78 15.17 6.68 -2.71
CA LYS A 78 14.56 6.15 -1.48
C LYS A 78 13.04 6.35 -1.48
N LEU A 79 12.56 7.53 -1.88
CA LEU A 79 11.13 7.83 -1.98
C LEU A 79 10.45 6.90 -2.99
N GLN A 80 11.05 6.70 -4.17
CA GLN A 80 10.53 5.79 -5.20
C GLN A 80 10.45 4.35 -4.71
N THR A 81 11.52 3.83 -4.09
CA THR A 81 11.52 2.46 -3.53
C THR A 81 10.46 2.30 -2.46
N ARG A 82 10.30 3.30 -1.60
CA ARG A 82 9.33 3.26 -0.50
C ARG A 82 7.88 3.38 -0.98
N ILE A 83 7.64 4.18 -2.02
CA ILE A 83 6.34 4.24 -2.73
C ILE A 83 6.04 2.88 -3.36
N GLN A 84 7.00 2.24 -4.03
CA GLN A 84 6.83 0.92 -4.63
C GLN A 84 6.54 -0.18 -3.60
N ASP A 85 7.23 -0.17 -2.46
CA ASP A 85 6.99 -1.13 -1.36
C ASP A 85 5.62 -0.94 -0.70
N ILE A 86 5.17 0.31 -0.52
CA ILE A 86 3.84 0.59 0.02
C ILE A 86 2.76 0.15 -0.98
N ARG A 87 2.97 0.38 -2.29
CA ARG A 87 2.05 -0.07 -3.34
C ARG A 87 2.04 -1.60 -3.48
N SER A 88 3.17 -2.28 -3.35
CA SER A 88 3.26 -3.75 -3.44
C SER A 88 2.61 -4.44 -2.22
N LYS A 89 2.79 -3.88 -1.01
CA LYS A 89 2.06 -4.30 0.20
C LYS A 89 0.56 -4.01 0.10
N ALA A 90 0.15 -2.95 -0.59
CA ALA A 90 -1.25 -2.58 -0.76
C ALA A 90 -2.01 -3.36 -1.84
N THR A 91 -1.31 -3.99 -2.80
CA THR A 91 -1.89 -4.72 -3.95
C THR A 91 -1.95 -6.24 -3.78
N GLY A 92 -1.58 -6.79 -2.61
CA GLY A 92 -1.77 -8.21 -2.29
C GLY A 92 -0.98 -9.21 -3.16
N LYS A 93 -0.12 -8.76 -4.08
CA LYS A 93 0.76 -9.65 -4.85
C LYS A 93 1.98 -10.05 -3.99
N LYS A 94 1.82 -11.11 -3.19
CA LYS A 94 2.96 -11.91 -2.75
C LYS A 94 3.39 -12.83 -3.90
N VAL A 95 4.66 -12.78 -4.28
CA VAL A 95 5.31 -13.89 -4.99
C VAL A 95 5.30 -15.09 -4.05
N GLN A 96 4.62 -16.14 -4.48
CA GLN A 96 4.41 -17.38 -3.73
C GLN A 96 5.76 -18.12 -3.63
N ALA A 97 6.33 -18.15 -2.43
CA ALA A 97 7.21 -19.22 -2.01
C ALA A 97 6.40 -20.05 -1.01
N ASP A 98 6.19 -21.32 -1.33
CA ASP A 98 5.41 -22.28 -0.58
C ASP A 98 6.03 -22.54 0.80
N THR A 99 5.38 -22.04 1.85
CA THR A 99 5.36 -22.60 3.22
C THR A 99 4.51 -21.69 4.10
N THR A 100 3.40 -22.21 4.64
CA THR A 100 2.63 -21.53 5.69
C THR A 100 2.63 -22.38 6.95
N GLU A 101 3.30 -21.86 7.98
CA GLU A 101 3.14 -22.24 9.39
C GLU A 101 1.88 -21.59 9.97
N ASP A 102 1.13 -22.31 10.81
CA ASP A 102 0.06 -21.75 11.63
C ASP A 102 0.61 -21.17 12.94
N ALA A 103 -0.19 -20.34 13.63
CA ALA A 103 0.18 -19.55 14.82
C ALA A 103 0.68 -20.33 16.06
N ASN A 104 0.80 -21.67 15.98
CA ASN A 104 1.39 -22.55 17.00
C ASN A 104 2.45 -23.55 16.45
N GLY A 105 2.97 -23.36 15.23
CA GLY A 105 4.17 -24.07 14.76
C GLY A 105 4.05 -25.59 14.54
N ARG A 106 2.87 -26.11 14.18
CA ARG A 106 2.69 -27.55 13.81
C ARG A 106 2.34 -27.72 12.34
N ILE A 107 3.07 -28.63 11.66
CA ILE A 107 2.84 -29.04 10.27
C ILE A 107 1.77 -30.14 10.26
N ILE A 108 0.63 -29.91 9.60
CA ILE A 108 -0.43 -30.92 9.38
C ILE A 108 -0.53 -31.19 7.87
N THR A 109 -0.12 -32.38 7.44
CA THR A 109 -0.42 -32.93 6.12
C THR A 109 -1.83 -33.53 6.14
N GLY A 110 -2.81 -32.78 5.63
CA GLY A 110 -4.20 -33.24 5.44
C GLY A 110 -4.75 -32.75 4.10
N ARG A 111 -5.30 -33.69 3.31
CA ARG A 111 -5.93 -33.49 1.99
C ARG A 111 -6.85 -32.26 1.98
N LYS A 112 -6.54 -31.25 1.17
CA LYS A 112 -7.48 -30.18 0.79
C LYS A 112 -8.21 -30.57 -0.50
N LEU A 113 -9.53 -30.63 -0.42
CA LEU A 113 -10.42 -30.57 -1.56
C LEU A 113 -10.24 -29.21 -2.25
N ASN A 114 -10.11 -29.22 -3.58
CA ASN A 114 -10.06 -28.01 -4.40
C ASN A 114 -11.44 -27.32 -4.42
N TYR A 115 -11.72 -26.55 -3.37
CA TYR A 115 -12.75 -25.52 -3.40
C TYR A 115 -12.06 -24.17 -3.20
N LYS A 116 -11.99 -23.37 -4.27
CA LYS A 116 -11.61 -21.95 -4.18
C LYS A 116 -12.90 -21.18 -3.85
N PRO A 117 -13.00 -20.48 -2.70
CA PRO A 117 -14.02 -19.45 -2.55
C PRO A 117 -13.68 -18.30 -3.50
N ASP A 118 -14.68 -17.89 -4.28
CA ASP A 118 -14.59 -16.81 -5.25
C ASP A 118 -14.07 -15.54 -4.56
N SER A 119 -12.91 -15.09 -5.01
CA SER A 119 -12.32 -13.85 -4.54
C SER A 119 -13.01 -12.72 -5.30
N LEU A 120 -13.79 -11.93 -4.54
CA LEU A 120 -14.40 -10.68 -4.96
C LEU A 120 -13.56 -9.94 -6.01
N ASP A 121 -14.10 -9.88 -7.22
CA ASP A 121 -13.55 -9.15 -8.34
C ASP A 121 -13.59 -7.65 -7.98
N THR A 122 -12.50 -7.18 -7.38
CA THR A 122 -12.38 -5.81 -6.91
C THR A 122 -11.68 -5.02 -8.00
N ALA A 123 -12.48 -4.47 -8.91
CA ALA A 123 -12.07 -3.36 -9.75
C ALA A 123 -11.44 -2.27 -8.88
N TYR A 124 -10.41 -1.60 -9.40
CA TYR A 124 -9.63 -0.56 -8.72
C TYR A 124 -10.54 0.53 -8.12
N VAL A 125 -10.85 0.44 -6.83
CA VAL A 125 -11.57 1.46 -6.05
C VAL A 125 -10.58 2.13 -5.10
N ASN A 126 -10.58 3.47 -5.10
CA ASN A 126 -9.72 4.31 -4.28
C ASN A 126 -9.93 4.02 -2.78
N LYS A 127 -8.85 3.89 -2.00
CA LYS A 127 -8.96 3.53 -0.56
C LYS A 127 -9.66 4.58 0.31
N LYS A 128 -9.91 5.81 -0.19
CA LYS A 128 -10.74 6.82 0.49
C LYS A 128 -12.23 6.43 0.47
N ASP A 129 -12.66 5.72 -0.58
CA ASP A 129 -14.00 5.16 -0.69
C ASP A 129 -14.19 3.92 0.18
N MET A 130 -13.12 3.28 0.67
CA MET A 130 -13.23 2.01 1.41
C MET A 130 -13.93 2.17 2.76
N PHE A 131 -13.75 3.31 3.46
CA PHE A 131 -14.43 3.58 4.73
C PHE A 131 -15.82 4.22 4.55
N GLU A 132 -16.05 4.96 3.46
CA GLU A 132 -17.39 5.44 3.10
C GLU A 132 -18.27 4.30 2.55
N ASN A 133 -17.70 3.34 1.81
CA ASN A 133 -18.41 2.15 1.32
C ASN A 133 -18.65 1.08 2.40
N LEU A 134 -18.03 1.20 3.58
CA LEU A 134 -18.34 0.35 4.74
C LEU A 134 -19.64 0.77 5.45
N ARG A 135 -20.06 2.03 5.28
CA ARG A 135 -21.37 2.48 5.75
C ARG A 135 -22.37 2.31 4.60
N PRO A 136 -23.49 1.62 4.82
CA PRO A 136 -24.47 1.47 3.76
C PRO A 136 -25.04 2.85 3.41
N LYS A 137 -25.00 3.19 2.11
CA LYS A 137 -25.51 4.47 1.59
C LYS A 137 -27.01 4.55 1.78
N ILE A 138 -27.53 5.73 2.10
CA ILE A 138 -28.98 5.97 2.20
C ILE A 138 -29.48 6.31 0.80
N PHE A 139 -30.46 5.54 0.31
CA PHE A 139 -31.03 5.77 -1.01
C PHE A 139 -31.62 7.18 -1.12
N GLY A 140 -31.23 7.92 -2.15
CA GLY A 140 -31.68 9.29 -2.40
C GLY A 140 -30.95 10.41 -1.65
N ALA A 141 -30.10 10.10 -0.65
CA ALA A 141 -29.34 11.12 0.07
C ALA A 141 -28.30 11.84 -0.80
N ASP A 142 -27.78 11.15 -1.82
CA ASP A 142 -26.75 11.70 -2.74
C ASP A 142 -27.27 12.88 -3.58
N LEU A 143 -28.59 13.00 -3.74
CA LEU A 143 -29.26 14.09 -4.47
C LEU A 143 -28.89 15.47 -3.91
N PHE A 144 -28.66 15.56 -2.60
CA PHE A 144 -28.38 16.81 -1.89
C PHE A 144 -26.93 16.95 -1.44
N LYS A 145 -26.13 15.87 -1.51
CA LYS A 145 -24.71 15.88 -1.11
C LYS A 145 -23.78 16.33 -2.24
N ASN A 146 -24.20 16.23 -3.50
CA ASN A 146 -23.36 16.56 -4.65
C ASN A 146 -23.34 18.07 -4.95
N LYS A 147 -22.14 18.68 -4.92
CA LYS A 147 -21.93 20.10 -5.23
C LYS A 147 -22.21 20.46 -6.70
N ASN A 148 -22.25 19.48 -7.60
CA ASN A 148 -22.44 19.69 -9.03
C ASN A 148 -23.90 19.58 -9.50
N SER A 149 -24.83 19.19 -8.62
CA SER A 149 -26.26 19.05 -8.95
C SER A 149 -27.02 20.29 -8.50
N SER A 150 -27.13 21.34 -9.31
CA SER A 150 -27.84 22.56 -8.90
C SER A 150 -29.36 22.43 -9.08
N PHE A 151 -30.12 22.51 -7.99
CA PHE A 151 -31.56 22.81 -8.04
C PHE A 151 -31.77 24.31 -7.93
N GLU A 152 -31.13 25.11 -8.79
CA GLU A 152 -31.41 26.54 -8.81
C GLU A 152 -32.82 26.79 -9.39
N PRO A 153 -33.64 27.66 -8.77
CA PRO A 153 -34.89 28.09 -9.38
C PRO A 153 -34.58 28.67 -10.77
N ASN A 154 -35.24 28.18 -11.81
CA ASN A 154 -35.05 28.74 -13.15
C ASN A 154 -35.69 30.14 -13.21
N LEU A 155 -34.89 31.17 -12.95
CA LEU A 155 -35.30 32.59 -13.01
C LEU A 155 -35.63 33.07 -14.43
N LYS A 156 -35.43 32.23 -15.46
CA LYS A 156 -35.78 32.50 -16.87
C LYS A 156 -37.11 31.86 -17.29
N LEU A 157 -37.93 31.39 -16.34
CA LEU A 157 -39.27 30.90 -16.63
C LEU A 157 -40.19 32.05 -17.05
N ALA A 158 -41.08 31.77 -18.00
CA ALA A 158 -42.18 32.67 -18.32
C ALA A 158 -42.98 32.96 -17.04
N THR A 159 -43.34 34.22 -16.85
CA THR A 159 -44.10 34.71 -15.69
C THR A 159 -45.30 33.81 -15.40
N PRO A 160 -45.32 33.08 -14.26
CA PRO A 160 -46.43 32.17 -13.96
C PRO A 160 -47.73 32.98 -13.78
N VAL A 161 -48.78 32.62 -14.52
CA VAL A 161 -50.07 33.32 -14.46
C VAL A 161 -50.70 33.31 -13.06
N ASN A 162 -50.38 32.29 -12.27
CA ASN A 162 -50.83 32.09 -10.90
C ASN A 162 -49.85 32.65 -9.83
N TYR A 163 -48.77 33.31 -10.24
CA TYR A 163 -47.87 33.97 -9.30
C TYR A 163 -48.61 35.09 -8.54
N ILE A 164 -48.53 35.08 -7.22
CA ILE A 164 -49.15 36.08 -6.36
C ILE A 164 -48.17 37.23 -6.14
N ILE A 165 -48.52 38.39 -6.66
CA ILE A 165 -47.72 39.61 -6.57
C ILE A 165 -47.68 40.08 -5.12
N GLY A 166 -46.51 40.46 -4.63
CA GLY A 166 -46.35 41.11 -3.34
C GLY A 166 -45.37 42.29 -3.37
N PRO A 167 -45.12 42.91 -2.21
CA PRO A 167 -44.15 43.98 -2.07
C PRO A 167 -42.76 43.61 -2.61
N ASP A 168 -42.05 44.59 -3.16
CA ASP A 168 -40.71 44.48 -3.76
C ASP A 168 -40.65 43.65 -5.06
N ASP A 169 -41.79 43.15 -5.56
CA ASP A 169 -41.87 42.63 -6.92
C ASP A 169 -41.80 43.79 -7.93
N GLN A 170 -41.22 43.53 -9.10
CA GLN A 170 -41.23 44.45 -10.23
C GLN A 170 -42.11 43.90 -11.34
N LEU A 171 -43.02 44.73 -11.84
CA LEU A 171 -43.84 44.43 -12.99
C LEU A 171 -43.33 45.22 -14.20
N ASP A 172 -42.93 44.49 -15.22
CA ASP A 172 -42.58 45.01 -16.53
C ASP A 172 -43.85 45.01 -17.39
N ILE A 173 -44.42 46.20 -17.60
CA ILE A 173 -45.65 46.44 -18.35
C ILE A 173 -45.26 46.95 -19.74
N ASN A 174 -45.41 46.10 -20.75
CA ASN A 174 -45.13 46.42 -22.14
C ASN A 174 -46.45 46.63 -22.91
N VAL A 175 -46.69 47.86 -23.34
CA VAL A 175 -47.79 48.26 -24.21
C VAL A 175 -47.22 48.44 -25.61
N TYR A 176 -47.77 47.75 -26.61
CA TYR A 176 -47.25 47.75 -27.98
C TYR A 176 -48.38 47.77 -29.04
N GLY A 177 -48.07 48.24 -30.25
CA GLY A 177 -49.03 48.43 -31.36
C GLY A 177 -49.13 49.90 -31.77
N ASN A 178 -50.34 50.46 -31.79
CA ASN A 178 -50.58 51.88 -32.10
C ASN A 178 -49.99 52.84 -31.04
N SER A 179 -49.57 52.33 -29.89
CA SER A 179 -48.83 53.05 -28.85
C SER A 179 -47.76 52.12 -28.29
N SER A 180 -46.55 52.64 -28.07
CA SER A 180 -45.44 51.86 -27.51
C SER A 180 -44.92 52.50 -26.23
N VAL A 181 -45.12 51.80 -25.11
CA VAL A 181 -44.60 52.23 -23.81
C VAL A 181 -44.16 51.00 -23.02
N ASN A 182 -43.02 51.09 -22.35
CA ASN A 182 -42.52 50.06 -21.46
C ASN A 182 -42.29 50.69 -20.08
N TRP A 183 -43.00 50.19 -19.06
CA TRP A 183 -42.84 50.63 -17.68
C TRP A 183 -42.30 49.49 -16.83
N LYS A 184 -41.28 49.79 -16.03
CA LYS A 184 -40.77 48.91 -14.99
C LYS A 184 -41.18 49.47 -13.65
N LEU A 185 -42.22 48.89 -13.05
CA LEU A 185 -42.85 49.43 -11.86
C LEU A 185 -42.65 48.49 -10.68
N GLU A 186 -42.05 49.00 -9.63
CA GLU A 186 -41.91 48.30 -8.36
C GLU A 186 -43.22 48.38 -7.57
N VAL A 187 -43.58 47.25 -6.95
CA VAL A 187 -44.76 47.13 -6.10
C VAL A 187 -44.42 47.66 -4.72
N SER A 188 -45.11 48.70 -4.29
CA SER A 188 -44.89 49.31 -2.98
C SER A 188 -45.25 48.35 -1.82
N PRO A 189 -44.79 48.63 -0.58
CA PRO A 189 -45.19 47.88 0.61
C PRO A 189 -46.71 47.75 0.82
N GLU A 190 -47.48 48.74 0.39
CA GLU A 190 -48.95 48.75 0.41
C GLU A 190 -49.57 47.90 -0.72
N GLY A 191 -48.75 47.31 -1.60
CA GLY A 191 -49.17 46.46 -2.71
C GLY A 191 -49.61 47.25 -3.95
N ASN A 192 -49.13 48.47 -4.15
CA ASN A 192 -49.57 49.33 -5.24
C ASN A 192 -48.46 49.55 -6.28
N ILE A 193 -48.85 49.74 -7.53
CA ILE A 193 -47.98 50.28 -8.60
C ILE A 193 -48.51 51.64 -9.04
N ASN A 194 -47.61 52.54 -9.42
CA ASN A 194 -47.97 53.85 -9.97
C ASN A 194 -47.64 53.89 -11.47
N ILE A 195 -48.67 53.82 -12.32
CA ILE A 195 -48.48 53.89 -13.77
C ILE A 195 -48.53 55.37 -14.19
N PRO A 196 -47.50 55.91 -14.87
CA PRO A 196 -47.50 57.29 -15.36
C PRO A 196 -48.75 57.60 -16.20
N ASN A 197 -49.39 58.74 -15.95
CA ASN A 197 -50.61 59.21 -16.63
C ASN A 197 -51.89 58.35 -16.43
N VAL A 198 -51.84 57.32 -15.58
CA VAL A 198 -52.97 56.43 -15.26
C VAL A 198 -53.26 56.44 -13.75
N GLY A 199 -52.21 56.56 -12.92
CA GLY A 199 -52.30 56.66 -11.47
C GLY A 199 -52.05 55.34 -10.74
N VAL A 200 -52.47 55.29 -9.48
CA VAL A 200 -52.18 54.19 -8.55
C VAL A 200 -53.13 53.01 -8.76
N ILE A 201 -52.57 51.81 -8.86
CA ILE A 201 -53.32 50.55 -9.02
C ILE A 201 -52.86 49.55 -7.97
N ASN A 202 -53.81 48.99 -7.22
CA ASN A 202 -53.54 47.92 -6.27
C ASN A 202 -53.40 46.58 -6.99
N VAL A 203 -52.22 45.96 -6.86
CA VAL A 203 -51.85 44.67 -7.47
C VAL A 203 -51.37 43.64 -6.44
N GLY A 204 -51.06 44.06 -5.22
CA GLY A 204 -50.61 43.19 -4.13
C GLY A 204 -51.68 42.17 -3.74
N GLY A 205 -51.25 40.92 -3.53
CA GLY A 205 -52.13 39.80 -3.21
C GLY A 205 -52.92 39.23 -4.40
N LYS A 206 -52.78 39.80 -5.61
CA LYS A 206 -53.43 39.33 -6.83
C LYS A 206 -52.51 38.43 -7.64
N THR A 207 -53.10 37.51 -8.41
CA THR A 207 -52.32 36.76 -9.38
C THR A 207 -51.90 37.66 -10.55
N ILE A 208 -50.85 37.28 -11.29
CA ILE A 208 -50.45 37.98 -12.52
C ILE A 208 -51.62 38.11 -13.50
N GLU A 209 -52.44 37.08 -13.63
CA GLU A 209 -53.65 37.12 -14.47
C GLU A 209 -54.67 38.17 -13.99
N GLN A 210 -54.97 38.19 -12.68
CA GLN A 210 -55.90 39.16 -12.08
C GLN A 210 -55.38 40.60 -12.19
N ALA A 211 -54.09 40.81 -11.91
CA ALA A 211 -53.44 42.11 -12.06
C ALA A 211 -53.43 42.55 -13.52
N THR A 212 -53.20 41.63 -14.47
CA THR A 212 -53.24 41.92 -15.90
C THR A 212 -54.61 42.40 -16.35
N ALA A 213 -55.68 41.73 -15.92
CA ALA A 213 -57.05 42.14 -16.24
C ALA A 213 -57.36 43.54 -15.70
N GLN A 214 -56.96 43.83 -14.46
CA GLN A 214 -57.19 45.12 -13.81
C GLN A 214 -56.38 46.25 -14.45
N ILE A 215 -55.10 46.01 -14.77
CA ILE A 215 -54.25 46.99 -15.43
C ILE A 215 -54.79 47.30 -16.83
N LYS A 216 -55.21 46.27 -17.60
CA LYS A 216 -55.86 46.46 -18.91
C LYS A 216 -57.11 47.34 -18.78
N SER A 217 -57.98 47.05 -17.80
CA SER A 217 -59.20 47.84 -17.57
C SER A 217 -58.88 49.31 -17.25
N ARG A 218 -57.88 49.58 -16.41
CA ARG A 218 -57.46 50.94 -16.05
C ARG A 218 -56.78 51.69 -17.20
N LEU A 219 -55.98 51.01 -18.01
CA LEU A 219 -55.36 51.58 -19.20
C LEU A 219 -56.43 51.96 -20.25
N SER A 220 -57.41 51.08 -20.49
CA SER A 220 -58.55 51.38 -21.38
C SER A 220 -59.34 52.61 -20.94
N ALA A 221 -59.53 52.80 -19.63
CA ALA A 221 -60.22 53.96 -19.06
C ALA A 221 -59.40 55.26 -19.15
N SER A 222 -58.09 55.18 -19.39
CA SER A 222 -57.14 56.30 -19.42
C SER A 222 -56.70 56.66 -20.85
N ASN A 223 -57.59 56.46 -21.84
CA ASN A 223 -57.40 56.75 -23.26
C ASN A 223 -56.35 55.89 -24.02
N TYR A 224 -55.89 54.76 -23.47
CA TYR A 224 -55.13 53.79 -24.26
C TYR A 224 -56.08 52.91 -25.08
N ALA A 225 -55.84 52.79 -26.39
CA ALA A 225 -56.69 52.02 -27.32
C ALA A 225 -56.49 50.48 -27.21
N ILE A 226 -56.57 49.94 -25.98
CA ILE A 226 -56.35 48.53 -25.69
C ILE A 226 -57.40 47.68 -26.41
N GLY A 227 -56.96 46.69 -27.20
CA GLY A 227 -57.83 45.86 -28.03
C GLY A 227 -58.25 46.46 -29.37
N ARG A 228 -57.84 47.70 -29.70
CA ARG A 228 -58.04 48.36 -31.00
C ARG A 228 -56.69 48.67 -31.66
N GLY A 229 -55.90 47.62 -31.91
CA GLY A 229 -54.54 47.74 -32.45
C GLY A 229 -53.44 48.03 -31.42
N THR A 230 -53.77 48.08 -30.12
CA THR A 230 -52.79 48.15 -29.01
C THR A 230 -52.98 46.98 -28.05
N SER A 231 -51.89 46.31 -27.68
CA SER A 231 -51.85 45.16 -26.79
C SER A 231 -51.01 45.46 -25.54
N VAL A 232 -51.32 44.78 -24.43
CA VAL A 232 -50.59 44.91 -23.16
C VAL A 232 -50.11 43.54 -22.72
N GLN A 233 -48.82 43.43 -22.48
CA GLN A 233 -48.15 42.29 -21.87
C GLN A 233 -47.57 42.72 -20.53
N ILE A 234 -47.76 41.90 -19.51
CA ILE A 234 -47.19 42.13 -18.18
C ILE A 234 -46.33 40.93 -17.83
N THR A 235 -45.08 41.17 -17.46
CA THR A 235 -44.12 40.17 -17.04
C THR A 235 -43.53 40.55 -15.68
N LEU A 236 -43.08 39.56 -14.92
CA LEU A 236 -42.26 39.80 -13.73
C LEU A 236 -40.85 40.17 -14.16
N GLY A 237 -40.37 41.31 -13.67
CA GLY A 237 -38.96 41.69 -13.70
C GLY A 237 -38.23 41.03 -12.53
N ASN A 238 -37.72 41.85 -11.60
CA ASN A 238 -37.21 41.35 -10.33
C ASN A 238 -38.33 40.77 -9.46
N ILE A 239 -38.09 39.60 -8.89
CA ILE A 239 -39.00 38.96 -7.94
C ILE A 239 -38.49 39.13 -6.52
N ARG A 240 -39.41 39.30 -5.57
CA ARG A 240 -39.09 39.44 -4.16
C ARG A 240 -38.46 38.17 -3.59
N SER A 241 -37.72 38.36 -2.50
CA SER A 241 -37.21 37.25 -1.70
C SER A 241 -38.20 36.88 -0.59
N ILE A 242 -38.33 35.59 -0.32
CA ILE A 242 -39.08 35.03 0.80
C ILE A 242 -38.11 34.46 1.84
N LYS A 243 -38.49 34.53 3.12
CA LYS A 243 -37.75 33.90 4.23
C LYS A 243 -38.47 32.63 4.66
N VAL A 244 -37.78 31.51 4.51
CA VAL A 244 -38.29 30.17 4.87
C VAL A 244 -37.43 29.61 6.00
N ILE A 245 -38.05 28.92 6.95
CA ILE A 245 -37.37 28.34 8.11
C ILE A 245 -37.23 26.84 7.90
N ILE A 246 -36.02 26.30 8.00
CA ILE A 246 -35.77 24.86 7.82
C ILE A 246 -35.30 24.27 9.16
N VAL A 247 -36.02 23.26 9.65
CA VAL A 247 -35.83 22.67 10.99
C VAL A 247 -35.87 21.14 10.96
N GLY A 248 -35.39 20.52 12.03
CA GLY A 248 -35.38 19.06 12.19
C GLY A 248 -34.05 18.42 11.77
N GLN A 249 -34.11 17.21 11.23
CA GLN A 249 -32.97 16.37 10.84
C GLN A 249 -32.41 16.77 9.47
N VAL A 250 -31.87 17.97 9.38
CA VAL A 250 -31.31 18.58 8.17
C VAL A 250 -29.84 18.89 8.37
N GLN A 251 -29.04 18.92 7.30
CA GLN A 251 -27.60 19.20 7.41
C GLN A 251 -27.30 20.61 7.95
N ARG A 252 -28.08 21.61 7.52
CA ARG A 252 -27.90 23.02 7.93
C ARG A 252 -29.25 23.65 8.31
N PRO A 253 -29.71 23.49 9.56
CA PRO A 253 -30.95 24.13 10.01
C PRO A 253 -30.79 25.65 10.08
N GLY A 254 -31.86 26.40 9.82
CA GLY A 254 -31.83 27.86 9.88
C GLY A 254 -32.85 28.53 8.96
N THR A 255 -32.80 29.86 8.93
CA THR A 255 -33.62 30.68 8.04
C THR A 255 -32.90 30.92 6.73
N TYR A 256 -33.57 30.64 5.62
CA TYR A 256 -33.05 30.79 4.25
C TYR A 256 -33.82 31.88 3.52
N THR A 257 -33.08 32.75 2.83
CA THR A 257 -33.65 33.74 1.91
C THR A 257 -33.64 33.14 0.52
N LEU A 258 -34.82 32.91 -0.05
CA LEU A 258 -35.00 32.26 -1.35
C LEU A 258 -35.86 33.16 -2.25
N PRO A 259 -35.78 33.04 -3.59
CA PRO A 259 -36.72 33.73 -4.47
C PRO A 259 -38.16 33.27 -4.22
N SER A 260 -39.15 34.13 -4.43
CA SER A 260 -40.58 33.83 -4.25
C SER A 260 -41.12 32.68 -5.10
N LEU A 261 -40.38 32.28 -6.15
CA LEU A 261 -40.68 31.12 -7.00
C LEU A 261 -40.04 29.81 -6.50
N ALA A 262 -39.30 29.84 -5.38
CA ALA A 262 -38.63 28.66 -4.85
C ALA A 262 -39.64 27.61 -4.35
N THR A 263 -39.28 26.34 -4.53
CA THR A 263 -40.02 25.18 -4.05
C THR A 263 -39.30 24.50 -2.89
N VAL A 264 -39.95 23.48 -2.33
CA VAL A 264 -39.37 22.65 -1.25
C VAL A 264 -38.02 22.07 -1.65
N PHE A 265 -37.84 21.57 -2.88
CA PHE A 265 -36.54 21.07 -3.33
C PHE A 265 -35.44 22.13 -3.36
N ASN A 266 -35.75 23.38 -3.73
CA ASN A 266 -34.76 24.47 -3.68
C ASN A 266 -34.31 24.72 -2.23
N ALA A 267 -35.25 24.70 -1.28
CA ALA A 267 -34.95 24.86 0.15
C ALA A 267 -34.14 23.67 0.72
N LEU A 268 -34.50 22.44 0.35
CA LEU A 268 -33.75 21.24 0.74
C LEU A 268 -32.34 21.26 0.17
N TYR A 269 -32.18 21.66 -1.09
CA TYR A 269 -30.86 21.78 -1.70
C TYR A 269 -30.00 22.86 -1.01
N ALA A 270 -30.56 24.05 -0.77
CA ALA A 270 -29.88 25.13 -0.07
C ALA A 270 -29.41 24.72 1.34
N SER A 271 -30.21 23.90 2.04
CA SER A 271 -29.89 23.38 3.37
C SER A 271 -29.01 22.13 3.40
N GLY A 272 -28.66 21.57 2.23
CA GLY A 272 -27.87 20.33 2.11
C GLY A 272 -28.68 19.05 2.33
N GLY A 273 -30.01 19.15 2.37
CA GLY A 273 -30.95 18.05 2.46
C GLY A 273 -31.04 17.38 3.83
N PRO A 274 -31.87 16.32 3.95
CA PRO A 274 -31.94 15.51 5.16
C PRO A 274 -30.57 14.93 5.56
N MET A 275 -30.27 14.93 6.85
CA MET A 275 -29.08 14.26 7.39
C MET A 275 -29.30 12.74 7.47
N ASP A 276 -28.30 11.98 7.94
CA ASP A 276 -28.38 10.52 7.98
C ASP A 276 -29.59 9.99 8.78
N ASN A 277 -30.03 10.70 9.83
CA ASN A 277 -31.22 10.36 10.62
C ASN A 277 -32.52 11.02 10.14
N GLY A 278 -32.45 11.87 9.11
CA GLY A 278 -33.62 12.52 8.54
C GLY A 278 -34.42 11.59 7.63
N SER A 279 -35.73 11.84 7.58
CA SER A 279 -36.62 11.21 6.61
C SER A 279 -36.43 11.86 5.24
N LEU A 280 -36.34 11.02 4.21
CA LEU A 280 -36.41 11.45 2.81
C LEU A 280 -37.83 11.35 2.25
N ARG A 281 -38.77 10.77 3.01
CA ARG A 281 -40.11 10.42 2.51
C ARG A 281 -41.25 11.10 3.24
N GLN A 282 -40.98 11.73 4.37
CA GLN A 282 -41.97 12.38 5.24
C GLN A 282 -41.55 13.82 5.57
N ILE A 283 -41.00 14.54 4.60
CA ILE A 283 -40.61 15.95 4.77
C ILE A 283 -41.88 16.79 4.80
N GLU A 284 -42.04 17.66 5.78
CA GLU A 284 -43.27 18.41 6.00
C GLU A 284 -43.10 19.89 5.64
N VAL A 285 -44.08 20.44 4.92
CA VAL A 285 -44.21 21.88 4.72
C VAL A 285 -45.33 22.41 5.60
N ILE A 286 -45.00 23.32 6.50
CA ILE A 286 -45.90 23.89 7.49
C ILE A 286 -46.12 25.37 7.17
N ARG A 287 -47.38 25.76 7.03
CA ARG A 287 -47.82 27.15 6.78
C ARG A 287 -48.95 27.48 7.74
N ASN A 288 -48.91 28.64 8.37
CA ASN A 288 -49.92 29.05 9.36
C ASN A 288 -50.20 27.98 10.44
N ASN A 289 -49.12 27.35 10.93
CA ASN A 289 -49.15 26.29 11.94
C ASN A 289 -49.92 25.01 11.53
N ARG A 290 -50.08 24.74 10.23
CA ARG A 290 -50.69 23.52 9.68
C ARG A 290 -49.78 22.88 8.65
N ILE A 291 -49.71 21.55 8.63
CA ILE A 291 -49.00 20.79 7.59
C ILE A 291 -49.82 20.88 6.30
N ILE A 292 -49.24 21.51 5.27
CA ILE A 292 -49.90 21.70 3.96
C ILE A 292 -49.56 20.56 2.99
N ARG A 293 -48.36 19.96 3.14
CA ARG A 293 -47.89 18.88 2.27
C ARG A 293 -46.82 18.02 2.95
N HIS A 294 -46.80 16.73 2.59
CA HIS A 294 -45.69 15.82 2.81
C HIS A 294 -44.97 15.59 1.49
N LEU A 295 -43.67 15.84 1.44
CA LEU A 295 -42.83 15.59 0.29
C LEU A 295 -42.14 14.23 0.45
N ASP A 296 -42.35 13.36 -0.55
CA ASP A 296 -41.62 12.11 -0.72
C ASP A 296 -40.57 12.25 -1.83
N VAL A 297 -39.28 12.26 -1.46
CA VAL A 297 -38.17 12.34 -2.42
C VAL A 297 -38.09 11.10 -3.31
N TYR A 298 -38.60 9.94 -2.86
CA TYR A 298 -38.57 8.71 -3.66
C TYR A 298 -39.50 8.81 -4.87
N ASP A 299 -40.65 9.49 -4.74
CA ASP A 299 -41.57 9.72 -5.86
C ASP A 299 -40.89 10.52 -6.99
N PHE A 300 -39.97 11.44 -6.64
CA PHE A 300 -39.16 12.17 -7.62
C PHE A 300 -38.08 11.28 -8.25
N ILE A 301 -37.30 10.54 -7.44
CA ILE A 301 -36.16 9.74 -7.93
C ILE A 301 -36.62 8.56 -8.79
N VAL A 302 -37.68 7.87 -8.36
CA VAL A 302 -38.12 6.61 -8.98
C VAL A 302 -39.16 6.84 -10.06
N LYS A 303 -40.08 7.80 -9.87
CA LYS A 303 -41.21 8.04 -10.80
C LYS A 303 -41.09 9.35 -11.57
N GLY A 304 -40.11 10.21 -11.27
CA GLY A 304 -39.99 11.55 -11.86
C GLY A 304 -41.12 12.51 -11.46
N SER A 305 -41.89 12.20 -10.40
CA SER A 305 -43.07 12.99 -10.00
C SER A 305 -42.68 14.21 -9.17
N GLN A 306 -43.25 15.38 -9.51
CA GLN A 306 -43.08 16.62 -8.75
C GLN A 306 -44.34 17.05 -7.99
N LYS A 307 -45.35 16.19 -7.88
CA LYS A 307 -46.68 16.54 -7.33
C LYS A 307 -46.63 17.18 -5.92
N ASP A 308 -45.68 16.76 -5.09
CA ASP A 308 -45.52 17.23 -3.71
C ASP A 308 -44.47 18.34 -3.56
N ASN A 309 -43.77 18.69 -4.65
CA ASN A 309 -42.78 19.77 -4.70
C ASN A 309 -43.47 21.13 -4.88
N ILE A 310 -44.19 21.56 -3.84
CA ILE A 310 -44.97 22.81 -3.87
C ILE A 310 -44.09 24.06 -3.77
N SER A 311 -44.59 25.19 -4.27
CA SER A 311 -43.97 26.51 -4.07
C SER A 311 -44.09 26.96 -2.62
N LEU A 312 -43.00 27.53 -2.10
CA LEU A 312 -42.90 28.06 -0.74
C LEU A 312 -43.41 29.50 -0.68
N GLN A 313 -43.89 29.89 0.49
CA GLN A 313 -44.31 31.24 0.82
C GLN A 313 -43.46 31.80 1.96
N ASP A 314 -43.54 33.11 2.16
CA ASP A 314 -42.87 33.76 3.29
C ASP A 314 -43.36 33.16 4.62
N GLN A 315 -42.43 32.97 5.56
CA GLN A 315 -42.67 32.32 6.86
C GLN A 315 -43.04 30.83 6.82
N ASP A 316 -42.96 30.17 5.66
CA ASP A 316 -43.11 28.71 5.63
C ASP A 316 -42.02 28.03 6.45
N ILE A 317 -42.39 26.91 7.09
CA ILE A 317 -41.46 26.05 7.83
C ILE A 317 -41.35 24.71 7.10
N VAL A 318 -40.14 24.35 6.68
CA VAL A 318 -39.83 23.01 6.15
C VAL A 318 -39.23 22.19 7.29
N ARG A 319 -39.99 21.22 7.80
CA ARG A 319 -39.59 20.34 8.89
C ARG A 319 -39.21 18.96 8.37
N ILE A 320 -38.00 18.52 8.66
CA ILE A 320 -37.52 17.16 8.33
C ILE A 320 -37.56 16.31 9.61
N PRO A 321 -38.53 15.39 9.77
CA PRO A 321 -38.57 14.49 10.91
C PRO A 321 -37.50 13.40 10.81
N THR A 322 -37.34 12.61 11.88
CA THR A 322 -36.53 11.40 11.84
C THR A 322 -37.20 10.31 11.01
N TYR A 323 -36.42 9.48 10.31
CA TYR A 323 -36.97 8.29 9.65
C TYR A 323 -37.61 7.33 10.68
N ARG A 324 -38.65 6.58 10.27
CA ARG A 324 -39.32 5.61 11.15
C ARG A 324 -38.75 4.20 11.01
N THR A 325 -38.76 3.68 9.78
CA THR A 325 -38.34 2.32 9.45
C THR A 325 -37.33 2.38 8.32
N ARG A 326 -36.23 1.67 8.48
CA ARG A 326 -35.20 1.55 7.45
C ARG A 326 -34.73 0.12 7.37
N VAL A 327 -34.55 -0.37 6.14
CA VAL A 327 -34.06 -1.72 5.86
C VAL A 327 -32.88 -1.65 4.91
N GLN A 328 -32.06 -2.69 4.91
CA GLN A 328 -30.86 -2.76 4.08
C GLN A 328 -31.04 -3.81 2.99
N LEU A 329 -30.76 -3.45 1.73
CA LEU A 329 -30.58 -4.43 0.64
C LEU A 329 -29.10 -4.52 0.28
N VAL A 330 -28.59 -5.75 0.20
CA VAL A 330 -27.21 -6.05 -0.20
C VAL A 330 -27.16 -7.28 -1.12
N GLY A 331 -26.07 -7.42 -1.87
CA GLY A 331 -25.83 -8.56 -2.74
C GLY A 331 -26.19 -8.25 -4.20
N GLN A 332 -26.79 -9.21 -4.89
CA GLN A 332 -27.13 -9.17 -6.32
C GLN A 332 -28.38 -8.31 -6.62
N ILE A 333 -28.31 -7.03 -6.28
CA ILE A 333 -29.34 -6.00 -6.50
C ILE A 333 -28.71 -4.79 -7.20
N LYS A 334 -29.45 -4.10 -8.10
CA LYS A 334 -28.86 -3.01 -8.90
C LYS A 334 -28.44 -1.81 -8.06
N ILE A 335 -29.22 -1.44 -7.05
CA ILE A 335 -28.94 -0.31 -6.16
C ILE A 335 -28.88 -0.80 -4.70
N PRO A 336 -27.70 -1.24 -4.22
CA PRO A 336 -27.55 -1.65 -2.82
C PRO A 336 -27.49 -0.41 -1.90
N ALA A 337 -28.44 -0.31 -0.96
CA ALA A 337 -28.58 0.84 -0.08
C ALA A 337 -29.43 0.53 1.18
N LEU A 338 -29.52 1.50 2.08
CA LEU A 338 -30.57 1.62 3.09
C LEU A 338 -31.78 2.31 2.49
N PHE A 339 -32.95 1.70 2.63
CA PHE A 339 -34.21 2.21 2.13
C PHE A 339 -35.16 2.53 3.28
N GLU A 340 -35.75 3.73 3.25
CA GLU A 340 -36.83 4.12 4.15
C GLU A 340 -38.16 3.51 3.70
N VAL A 341 -38.86 2.88 4.64
CA VAL A 341 -40.10 2.11 4.40
C VAL A 341 -41.26 2.83 5.09
N LEU A 342 -42.29 3.16 4.32
CA LEU A 342 -43.53 3.71 4.86
C LEU A 342 -44.45 2.59 5.36
N PRO A 343 -45.34 2.86 6.34
CA PRO A 343 -46.31 1.87 6.79
C PRO A 343 -47.17 1.34 5.63
N GLY A 344 -47.21 0.02 5.47
CA GLY A 344 -47.99 -0.67 4.43
C GLY A 344 -47.22 -1.01 3.15
N GLU A 345 -45.95 -0.60 3.01
CA GLU A 345 -45.10 -1.02 1.89
C GLU A 345 -44.57 -2.45 2.09
N SER A 346 -44.49 -3.21 1.00
CA SER A 346 -43.96 -4.57 0.99
C SER A 346 -42.51 -4.62 0.50
N LEU A 347 -41.87 -5.78 0.63
CA LEU A 347 -40.54 -6.04 0.09
C LEU A 347 -40.46 -5.76 -1.42
N ASP A 348 -41.51 -6.07 -2.18
CA ASP A 348 -41.60 -5.77 -3.61
C ASP A 348 -41.44 -4.27 -3.92
N ASN A 349 -42.06 -3.39 -3.12
CA ASN A 349 -41.88 -1.94 -3.28
C ASN A 349 -40.41 -1.53 -3.14
N ILE A 350 -39.70 -2.14 -2.19
CA ILE A 350 -38.30 -1.82 -1.93
C ILE A 350 -37.38 -2.39 -3.01
N LEU A 351 -37.66 -3.59 -3.49
CA LEU A 351 -36.97 -4.17 -4.65
C LEU A 351 -37.13 -3.27 -5.88
N ASN A 352 -38.32 -2.70 -6.09
CA ASN A 352 -38.58 -1.74 -7.16
C ASN A 352 -37.78 -0.44 -6.97
N TYR A 353 -37.70 0.12 -5.76
CA TYR A 353 -36.84 1.28 -5.47
C TYR A 353 -35.35 0.98 -5.73
N ALA A 354 -34.93 -0.25 -5.48
CA ALA A 354 -33.56 -0.70 -5.74
C ALA A 354 -33.27 -1.01 -7.22
N GLY A 355 -34.25 -0.83 -8.12
CA GLY A 355 -34.12 -1.10 -9.56
C GLY A 355 -34.23 -2.58 -9.96
N GLY A 356 -34.61 -3.45 -9.01
CA GLY A 356 -34.69 -4.90 -9.19
C GLY A 356 -33.33 -5.61 -9.07
N PHE A 357 -33.36 -6.92 -9.34
CA PHE A 357 -32.21 -7.82 -9.25
C PHE A 357 -31.17 -7.59 -10.36
N THR A 358 -29.92 -8.00 -10.11
CA THR A 358 -28.92 -8.16 -11.18
C THR A 358 -29.11 -9.49 -11.91
N ASP A 359 -28.47 -9.64 -13.08
CA ASP A 359 -28.59 -10.85 -13.92
C ASP A 359 -28.01 -12.12 -13.27
N SER A 360 -27.17 -11.94 -12.25
CA SER A 360 -26.57 -13.05 -11.49
C SER A 360 -27.31 -13.35 -10.19
N ALA A 361 -28.44 -12.71 -9.92
CA ALA A 361 -29.18 -12.88 -8.67
C ALA A 361 -29.94 -14.21 -8.61
N TYR A 362 -29.89 -14.86 -7.46
CA TYR A 362 -30.80 -15.95 -7.17
C TYR A 362 -32.15 -15.38 -6.68
N THR A 363 -33.12 -15.25 -7.60
CA THR A 363 -34.39 -14.55 -7.35
C THR A 363 -35.42 -15.36 -6.58
N ALA A 364 -35.29 -16.70 -6.58
CA ALA A 364 -36.28 -17.60 -5.98
C ALA A 364 -36.43 -17.42 -4.46
N ARG A 365 -35.37 -16.92 -3.79
CA ARG A 365 -35.42 -16.62 -2.37
C ARG A 365 -34.47 -15.49 -1.99
N ILE A 366 -34.92 -14.65 -1.06
CA ILE A 366 -34.09 -13.64 -0.40
C ILE A 366 -33.88 -14.04 1.05
N LYS A 367 -32.63 -14.01 1.51
CA LYS A 367 -32.29 -14.25 2.91
C LYS A 367 -32.45 -12.95 3.70
N VAL A 368 -33.18 -13.00 4.80
CA VAL A 368 -33.44 -11.86 5.67
C VAL A 368 -32.78 -12.10 7.02
N SER A 369 -31.87 -11.21 7.41
CA SER A 369 -31.32 -11.12 8.76
C SER A 369 -32.13 -10.09 9.53
N GLN A 370 -32.98 -10.57 10.45
CA GLN A 370 -33.81 -9.77 11.32
C GLN A 370 -33.15 -9.63 12.70
N ILE A 371 -33.44 -8.53 13.38
CA ILE A 371 -33.04 -8.31 14.78
C ILE A 371 -34.32 -8.38 15.62
N SER A 372 -34.43 -9.40 16.48
CA SER A 372 -35.44 -9.42 17.56
C SER A 372 -34.92 -8.68 18.78
N ASP A 373 -35.76 -8.51 19.81
CA ASP A 373 -35.41 -7.80 21.03
C ASP A 373 -34.19 -8.38 21.77
N GLN A 374 -33.86 -9.66 21.55
CA GLN A 374 -32.74 -10.34 22.21
C GLN A 374 -31.78 -11.08 21.27
N GLN A 375 -32.21 -11.44 20.05
CA GLN A 375 -31.45 -12.35 19.18
C GLN A 375 -31.53 -11.96 17.71
N ARG A 376 -30.56 -12.38 16.90
CA ARG A 376 -30.65 -12.30 15.44
C ARG A 376 -31.36 -13.52 14.90
N LYS A 377 -32.34 -13.33 14.02
CA LYS A 377 -33.08 -14.39 13.33
C LYS A 377 -32.77 -14.33 11.83
N ILE A 378 -32.56 -15.48 11.21
CA ILE A 378 -32.49 -15.60 9.75
C ILE A 378 -33.82 -16.19 9.27
N THR A 379 -34.42 -15.57 8.26
CA THR A 379 -35.65 -16.04 7.61
C THR A 379 -35.44 -15.96 6.11
N ASP A 380 -35.88 -16.97 5.36
CA ASP A 380 -35.84 -16.93 3.89
C ASP A 380 -37.24 -16.56 3.40
N VAL A 381 -37.33 -15.53 2.56
CA VAL A 381 -38.57 -15.10 1.91
C VAL A 381 -38.54 -15.63 0.48
N VAL A 382 -39.57 -16.36 0.09
CA VAL A 382 -39.69 -16.92 -1.27
C VAL A 382 -40.33 -15.90 -2.21
N GLU A 383 -40.07 -16.02 -3.51
CA GLU A 383 -40.53 -15.08 -4.54
C GLU A 383 -42.04 -14.81 -4.50
N ALA A 384 -42.84 -15.85 -4.24
CA ALA A 384 -44.30 -15.73 -4.13
C ALA A 384 -44.76 -14.76 -3.02
N ASP A 385 -43.95 -14.56 -1.98
CA ASP A 385 -44.30 -13.76 -0.81
C ASP A 385 -43.81 -12.31 -0.89
N TYR A 386 -42.98 -11.93 -1.87
CA TYR A 386 -42.38 -10.58 -1.94
C TYR A 386 -43.42 -9.45 -1.89
N LYS A 387 -44.57 -9.64 -2.53
CA LYS A 387 -45.65 -8.65 -2.57
C LYS A 387 -46.38 -8.46 -1.24
N ASN A 388 -46.40 -9.50 -0.40
CA ASN A 388 -47.15 -9.51 0.86
C ASN A 388 -46.23 -9.38 2.09
N TYR A 389 -44.92 -9.57 1.91
CA TYR A 389 -43.96 -9.52 2.99
C TYR A 389 -43.73 -8.07 3.46
N ILE A 390 -44.15 -7.75 4.68
CA ILE A 390 -44.00 -6.41 5.28
C ILE A 390 -42.62 -6.31 5.96
N PRO A 391 -41.75 -5.39 5.53
CA PRO A 391 -40.41 -5.21 6.10
C PRO A 391 -40.43 -4.68 7.54
N LEU A 392 -39.60 -5.24 8.41
CA LEU A 392 -39.45 -4.79 9.79
C LEU A 392 -38.22 -3.89 9.96
N ARG A 393 -38.24 -3.09 11.03
CA ARG A 393 -37.14 -2.16 11.33
C ARG A 393 -35.82 -2.92 11.49
N GLY A 394 -34.77 -2.48 10.79
CA GLY A 394 -33.44 -3.09 10.90
C GLY A 394 -33.27 -4.40 10.12
N ASP A 395 -34.27 -4.83 9.35
CA ASP A 395 -34.14 -5.99 8.47
C ASP A 395 -33.03 -5.76 7.44
N LYS A 396 -32.23 -6.81 7.23
CA LYS A 396 -31.19 -6.85 6.21
C LYS A 396 -31.48 -7.97 5.23
N TYR A 397 -31.83 -7.60 4.01
CA TYR A 397 -32.09 -8.48 2.87
C TYR A 397 -30.78 -8.75 2.12
N ILE A 398 -30.44 -10.02 1.98
CA ILE A 398 -29.24 -10.52 1.34
C ILE A 398 -29.68 -11.29 0.09
N ILE A 399 -29.38 -10.73 -1.07
CA ILE A 399 -29.65 -11.33 -2.37
C ILE A 399 -28.39 -12.08 -2.80
N GLU A 400 -28.43 -13.41 -2.75
CA GLU A 400 -27.32 -14.26 -3.12
C GLU A 400 -27.18 -14.35 -4.65
N SER A 401 -26.01 -14.76 -5.13
CA SER A 401 -25.82 -15.08 -6.54
C SER A 401 -26.34 -16.47 -6.85
N ILE A 402 -26.77 -16.69 -8.11
CA ILE A 402 -26.98 -18.04 -8.63
C ILE A 402 -25.71 -18.87 -8.41
N ILE A 403 -25.89 -20.15 -8.08
CA ILE A 403 -24.77 -21.05 -7.89
C ILE A 403 -23.98 -21.17 -9.20
N ASN A 404 -22.65 -21.12 -9.13
CA ASN A 404 -21.77 -21.32 -10.27
C ASN A 404 -21.69 -22.81 -10.64
N ARG A 405 -22.84 -23.38 -11.03
CA ARG A 405 -23.01 -24.78 -11.39
C ARG A 405 -23.69 -24.85 -12.74
N PHE A 406 -23.00 -25.42 -13.71
CA PHE A 406 -23.56 -25.64 -15.05
C PHE A 406 -24.49 -26.85 -15.02
N GLU A 407 -25.63 -26.77 -15.68
CA GLU A 407 -26.60 -27.87 -15.72
C GLU A 407 -26.13 -29.03 -16.61
N ASN A 408 -25.43 -28.70 -17.69
CA ASN A 408 -25.08 -29.61 -18.78
C ASN A 408 -23.64 -29.35 -19.28
N ARG A 409 -22.63 -29.42 -18.41
CA ARG A 409 -21.23 -29.21 -18.81
C ARG A 409 -20.41 -30.49 -18.76
N VAL A 410 -19.54 -30.67 -19.74
CA VAL A 410 -18.37 -31.55 -19.71
C VAL A 410 -17.11 -30.76 -20.09
N VAL A 411 -15.95 -31.21 -19.66
CA VAL A 411 -14.69 -30.50 -19.89
C VAL A 411 -13.69 -31.43 -20.56
N ILE A 412 -12.98 -30.96 -21.59
CA ILE A 412 -11.89 -31.69 -22.22
C ILE A 412 -10.58 -30.89 -22.16
N LYS A 413 -9.50 -31.56 -21.74
CA LYS A 413 -8.18 -30.96 -21.48
C LYS A 413 -7.07 -31.76 -22.14
N GLY A 414 -5.95 -31.07 -22.37
CA GLY A 414 -4.69 -31.65 -22.81
C GLY A 414 -4.47 -31.60 -24.33
N ALA A 415 -4.00 -32.69 -24.92
CA ALA A 415 -3.56 -32.82 -26.31
C ALA A 415 -4.73 -32.91 -27.31
N VAL A 416 -5.64 -31.93 -27.25
CA VAL A 416 -6.74 -31.67 -28.20
C VAL A 416 -6.59 -30.29 -28.81
N PHE A 417 -7.12 -30.05 -30.00
CA PHE A 417 -6.99 -28.76 -30.68
C PHE A 417 -7.74 -27.63 -29.97
N LYS A 418 -8.92 -27.92 -29.41
CA LYS A 418 -9.74 -26.97 -28.65
C LYS A 418 -10.08 -27.52 -27.26
N PRO A 419 -9.19 -27.38 -26.26
CA PRO A 419 -9.53 -27.71 -24.88
C PRO A 419 -10.51 -26.67 -24.31
N GLY A 420 -11.45 -27.10 -23.47
CA GLY A 420 -12.44 -26.20 -22.89
C GLY A 420 -13.69 -26.89 -22.35
N ASP A 421 -14.69 -26.06 -22.06
CA ASP A 421 -16.01 -26.46 -21.58
C ASP A 421 -16.94 -26.70 -22.79
N TYR A 422 -17.68 -27.80 -22.76
CA TYR A 422 -18.60 -28.21 -23.81
C TYR A 422 -19.96 -28.57 -23.23
N GLU A 423 -20.99 -28.37 -24.04
CA GLU A 423 -22.35 -28.75 -23.72
C GLU A 423 -22.50 -30.28 -23.66
N LEU A 424 -23.08 -30.79 -22.57
CA LEU A 424 -23.51 -32.18 -22.42
C LEU A 424 -24.91 -32.36 -23.00
N GLN A 425 -24.97 -32.76 -24.27
CA GLN A 425 -26.22 -33.18 -24.91
C GLN A 425 -26.59 -34.60 -24.49
N THR A 426 -27.88 -34.94 -24.52
CA THR A 426 -28.36 -36.29 -24.18
C THR A 426 -27.68 -37.32 -25.07
N GLY A 427 -26.92 -38.24 -24.46
CA GLY A 427 -26.20 -39.29 -25.18
C GLY A 427 -24.83 -38.89 -25.74
N LEU A 428 -24.28 -37.72 -25.37
CA LEU A 428 -22.94 -37.31 -25.79
C LEU A 428 -21.88 -38.34 -25.38
N THR A 429 -21.10 -38.77 -26.37
CA THR A 429 -20.01 -39.74 -26.19
C THR A 429 -18.65 -39.07 -26.15
N LEU A 430 -17.66 -39.76 -25.59
CA LEU A 430 -16.28 -39.28 -25.54
C LEU A 430 -15.69 -39.05 -26.94
N ASN A 431 -16.00 -39.90 -27.92
CA ASN A 431 -15.55 -39.71 -29.31
C ASN A 431 -16.12 -38.41 -29.92
N GLN A 432 -17.41 -38.14 -29.67
CA GLN A 432 -18.06 -36.90 -30.10
C GLN A 432 -17.46 -35.68 -29.39
N LEU A 433 -17.17 -35.75 -28.09
CA LEU A 433 -16.51 -34.65 -27.38
C LEU A 433 -15.12 -34.35 -27.97
N ILE A 434 -14.34 -35.38 -28.31
CA ILE A 434 -13.03 -35.18 -28.98
C ILE A 434 -13.22 -34.56 -30.36
N ALA A 435 -14.24 -34.95 -31.12
CA ALA A 435 -14.55 -34.33 -32.41
C ALA A 435 -14.97 -32.86 -32.26
N ASN A 436 -15.79 -32.53 -31.26
CA ASN A 436 -16.19 -31.16 -30.91
C ASN A 436 -14.97 -30.31 -30.46
N ALA A 437 -13.96 -30.96 -29.90
CA ALA A 437 -12.65 -30.38 -29.59
C ALA A 437 -11.71 -30.23 -30.80
N ALA A 438 -12.25 -30.38 -32.02
CA ALA A 438 -11.53 -30.37 -33.29
C ALA A 438 -10.45 -31.47 -33.42
N GLY A 439 -10.59 -32.57 -32.67
CA GLY A 439 -9.70 -33.72 -32.72
C GLY A 439 -8.49 -33.66 -31.77
N LEU A 440 -7.68 -34.71 -31.83
CA LEU A 440 -6.44 -34.86 -31.07
C LEU A 440 -5.28 -34.18 -31.78
N LYS A 441 -4.33 -33.64 -31.01
CA LYS A 441 -3.03 -33.19 -31.54
C LYS A 441 -2.15 -34.39 -31.90
N GLU A 442 -1.15 -34.16 -32.73
CA GLU A 442 -0.19 -35.17 -33.20
C GLU A 442 0.66 -35.75 -32.05
N ASP A 443 0.84 -34.97 -30.99
CA ASP A 443 1.59 -35.35 -29.80
C ASP A 443 0.71 -36.00 -28.71
N ALA A 444 -0.57 -36.28 -28.99
CA ALA A 444 -1.45 -36.93 -28.01
C ALA A 444 -0.97 -38.34 -27.65
N PHE A 445 -0.96 -38.64 -26.34
CA PHE A 445 -0.61 -39.96 -25.85
C PHE A 445 -1.74 -40.95 -26.08
N MET A 446 -1.61 -41.79 -27.10
CA MET A 446 -2.68 -42.66 -27.59
C MET A 446 -3.02 -43.84 -26.68
N GLU A 447 -2.10 -44.24 -25.80
CA GLU A 447 -2.26 -45.46 -24.99
C GLU A 447 -3.15 -45.26 -23.76
N ARG A 448 -3.35 -44.01 -23.29
CA ARG A 448 -4.15 -43.74 -22.09
C ARG A 448 -4.68 -42.31 -22.01
N GLY A 449 -5.98 -42.19 -21.77
CA GLY A 449 -6.66 -40.99 -21.30
C GLY A 449 -7.38 -41.27 -19.97
N THR A 450 -7.84 -40.21 -19.30
CA THR A 450 -8.60 -40.33 -18.06
C THR A 450 -9.85 -39.46 -18.08
N ILE A 451 -10.93 -39.96 -17.50
CA ILE A 451 -12.11 -39.18 -17.16
C ILE A 451 -12.16 -39.06 -15.65
N THR A 452 -12.20 -37.84 -15.14
CA THR A 452 -12.52 -37.59 -13.73
C THR A 452 -14.02 -37.36 -13.65
N ARG A 453 -14.74 -38.27 -12.98
CA ARG A 453 -16.19 -38.26 -12.87
C ARG A 453 -16.63 -37.99 -11.44
N LEU A 454 -17.66 -37.16 -11.28
CA LEU A 454 -18.26 -36.84 -9.99
C LEU A 454 -19.36 -37.84 -9.64
N LYS A 455 -19.25 -38.50 -8.48
CA LYS A 455 -20.26 -39.42 -7.95
C LYS A 455 -21.41 -38.69 -7.27
N SER A 456 -22.49 -39.41 -6.96
CA SER A 456 -23.66 -38.88 -6.26
C SER A 456 -23.37 -38.31 -4.86
N ASP A 457 -22.30 -38.77 -4.21
CA ASP A 457 -21.81 -38.27 -2.92
C ASP A 457 -20.82 -37.10 -3.04
N ASN A 458 -20.62 -36.57 -4.26
CA ASN A 458 -19.62 -35.57 -4.64
C ASN A 458 -18.15 -36.04 -4.51
N SER A 459 -17.88 -37.32 -4.32
CA SER A 459 -16.52 -37.86 -4.47
C SER A 459 -16.16 -38.00 -5.96
N THR A 460 -14.86 -37.94 -6.28
CA THR A 460 -14.38 -38.10 -7.66
C THR A 460 -13.84 -39.51 -7.89
N GLU A 461 -14.17 -40.12 -9.02
CA GLU A 461 -13.50 -41.32 -9.53
C GLU A 461 -12.72 -41.04 -10.82
N ILE A 462 -11.72 -41.88 -11.09
CA ILE A 462 -10.92 -41.82 -12.31
C ILE A 462 -11.22 -43.05 -13.14
N ILE A 463 -11.77 -42.82 -14.33
CA ILE A 463 -12.01 -43.85 -15.34
C ILE A 463 -10.88 -43.75 -16.37
N GLY A 464 -10.02 -44.76 -16.42
CA GLY A 464 -8.98 -44.87 -17.45
C GLY A 464 -9.54 -45.45 -18.73
N PHE A 465 -9.15 -44.91 -19.89
CA PHE A 465 -9.51 -45.44 -21.20
C PHE A 465 -8.31 -45.40 -22.14
N ASN A 466 -8.31 -46.25 -23.17
CA ASN A 466 -7.34 -46.18 -24.25
C ASN A 466 -7.84 -45.19 -25.32
N VAL A 467 -7.02 -44.19 -25.67
CA VAL A 467 -7.45 -43.11 -26.58
C VAL A 467 -7.58 -43.63 -28.02
N ARG A 468 -6.68 -44.54 -28.44
CA ARG A 468 -6.73 -45.17 -29.76
C ARG A 468 -8.04 -45.92 -29.97
N ASP A 469 -8.49 -46.67 -28.97
CA ASP A 469 -9.74 -47.45 -29.04
C ASP A 469 -10.98 -46.55 -29.16
N VAL A 470 -10.96 -45.39 -28.49
CA VAL A 470 -12.04 -44.40 -28.55
C VAL A 470 -12.10 -43.71 -29.91
N ILE A 471 -10.96 -43.36 -30.51
CA ILE A 471 -10.91 -42.76 -31.86
C ILE A 471 -11.36 -43.75 -32.92
N ASN A 472 -10.93 -45.01 -32.80
CA ASN A 472 -11.32 -46.10 -33.68
C ASN A 472 -12.76 -46.59 -33.45
N LYS A 473 -13.51 -45.97 -32.54
CA LYS A 473 -14.89 -46.34 -32.16
C LYS A 473 -15.03 -47.78 -31.65
N ALA A 474 -13.94 -48.40 -31.20
CA ALA A 474 -13.94 -49.73 -30.58
C ALA A 474 -14.52 -49.69 -29.16
N VAL A 475 -14.37 -48.55 -28.48
CA VAL A 475 -14.93 -48.29 -27.15
C VAL A 475 -15.79 -47.03 -27.20
N ASN A 476 -17.02 -47.13 -26.72
CA ASN A 476 -17.95 -46.01 -26.63
C ASN A 476 -18.27 -45.69 -25.17
N ILE A 477 -17.86 -44.50 -24.71
CA ILE A 477 -18.07 -44.05 -23.33
C ILE A 477 -19.03 -42.87 -23.33
N SER A 478 -20.18 -43.04 -22.68
CA SER A 478 -21.13 -41.95 -22.43
C SER A 478 -20.62 -41.03 -21.33
N LEU A 479 -20.69 -39.73 -21.58
CA LEU A 479 -20.26 -38.72 -20.63
C LEU A 479 -21.41 -38.31 -19.70
N GLN A 480 -21.04 -37.89 -18.50
CA GLN A 480 -21.94 -37.40 -17.47
C GLN A 480 -21.63 -35.95 -17.12
N ARG A 481 -22.57 -35.29 -16.45
CA ARG A 481 -22.43 -33.90 -16.03
C ARG A 481 -21.20 -33.75 -15.14
N GLU A 482 -20.40 -32.73 -15.42
CA GLU A 482 -19.11 -32.42 -14.77
C GLU A 482 -17.99 -33.46 -15.03
N ASP A 483 -18.13 -34.34 -16.02
CA ASP A 483 -17.00 -35.17 -16.45
C ASP A 483 -15.85 -34.30 -16.98
N ILE A 484 -14.64 -34.58 -16.51
CA ILE A 484 -13.41 -33.95 -16.98
C ILE A 484 -12.57 -34.99 -17.70
N VAL A 485 -12.53 -34.90 -19.02
CA VAL A 485 -11.70 -35.71 -19.90
C VAL A 485 -10.30 -35.08 -20.00
N ASN A 486 -9.27 -35.87 -19.73
CA ASN A 486 -7.88 -35.46 -19.85
C ASN A 486 -7.12 -36.41 -20.79
N ILE A 487 -6.52 -35.82 -21.83
CA ILE A 487 -5.68 -36.52 -22.81
C ILE A 487 -4.29 -35.92 -22.73
N SER A 488 -3.32 -36.65 -22.21
CA SER A 488 -1.96 -36.11 -22.01
C SER A 488 -1.20 -36.06 -23.33
N SER A 489 -0.21 -35.18 -23.46
CA SER A 489 0.78 -35.24 -24.54
C SER A 489 1.86 -36.28 -24.22
N ILE A 490 2.51 -36.85 -25.24
CA ILE A 490 3.73 -37.66 -25.10
C ILE A 490 4.85 -36.91 -24.36
N PHE A 491 4.86 -35.57 -24.43
CA PHE A 491 5.85 -34.72 -23.77
C PHE A 491 5.51 -34.46 -22.29
N ASP A 492 4.25 -34.60 -21.88
CA ASP A 492 3.84 -34.48 -20.47
C ASP A 492 4.30 -35.68 -19.64
N LEU A 493 4.53 -36.82 -20.30
CA LEU A 493 4.89 -38.10 -19.68
C LEU A 493 6.38 -38.44 -19.78
N ARG A 494 7.20 -37.61 -20.43
CA ARG A 494 8.65 -37.79 -20.55
C ARG A 494 9.40 -36.76 -19.71
N ASP A 495 10.53 -37.15 -19.13
CA ASP A 495 11.45 -36.19 -18.52
C ASP A 495 11.89 -35.17 -19.57
N LYS A 496 11.77 -33.89 -19.24
CA LYS A 496 12.28 -32.81 -20.10
C LYS A 496 13.80 -32.92 -20.16
N TYR A 497 14.33 -33.44 -21.27
CA TYR A 497 15.77 -33.50 -21.49
C TYR A 497 16.36 -32.09 -21.44
N GLN A 498 17.32 -31.90 -20.54
CA GLN A 498 17.98 -30.62 -20.29
C GLN A 498 19.49 -30.82 -20.30
N ILE A 499 20.23 -29.78 -20.65
CA ILE A 499 21.69 -29.72 -20.59
C ILE A 499 22.10 -28.49 -19.77
N VAL A 500 23.26 -28.54 -19.14
CA VAL A 500 23.76 -27.47 -18.26
C VAL A 500 25.01 -26.87 -18.87
N ILE A 501 25.13 -25.54 -18.82
CA ILE A 501 26.40 -24.86 -19.12
C ILE A 501 26.80 -23.91 -18.00
N ASN A 502 28.03 -24.06 -17.54
CA ASN A 502 28.60 -23.33 -16.41
C ASN A 502 29.94 -22.68 -16.79
N GLY A 503 30.39 -21.74 -15.96
CA GLY A 503 31.68 -21.08 -16.09
C GLY A 503 31.65 -19.80 -16.94
N SER A 504 32.68 -19.58 -17.74
CA SER A 504 32.97 -18.33 -18.47
C SER A 504 32.16 -18.19 -19.76
N VAL A 505 30.84 -18.24 -19.62
CA VAL A 505 29.88 -17.90 -20.67
C VAL A 505 29.02 -16.74 -20.22
N ARG A 506 28.39 -16.02 -21.15
CA ARG A 506 27.62 -14.82 -20.80
C ARG A 506 26.35 -15.13 -20.00
N LYS A 507 25.71 -16.27 -20.27
CA LYS A 507 24.48 -16.73 -19.60
C LYS A 507 24.60 -18.21 -19.18
N PRO A 508 25.27 -18.51 -18.07
CA PRO A 508 25.31 -19.88 -17.54
C PRO A 508 23.93 -20.30 -17.04
N GLY A 509 23.61 -21.59 -17.13
CA GLY A 509 22.32 -22.13 -16.70
C GLY A 509 21.90 -23.43 -17.36
N LYS A 510 20.61 -23.77 -17.20
CA LYS A 510 19.97 -24.94 -17.80
C LYS A 510 19.31 -24.57 -19.12
N PHE A 511 19.51 -25.42 -20.13
CA PHE A 511 18.95 -25.24 -21.47
C PHE A 511 18.17 -26.49 -21.88
N ALA A 512 17.14 -26.29 -22.71
CA ALA A 512 16.41 -27.38 -23.32
C ALA A 512 17.33 -28.13 -24.30
N PHE A 513 17.36 -29.45 -24.17
CA PHE A 513 18.07 -30.32 -25.11
C PHE A 513 17.32 -30.38 -26.44
N SER A 514 18.06 -30.53 -27.54
CA SER A 514 17.50 -30.79 -28.87
C SER A 514 18.35 -31.88 -29.52
N GLU A 515 17.73 -32.73 -30.34
CA GLU A 515 18.48 -33.75 -31.06
C GLU A 515 19.55 -33.11 -31.95
N ASN A 516 20.73 -33.76 -32.02
CA ASN A 516 21.93 -33.30 -32.73
C ASN A 516 22.53 -31.97 -32.23
N MET A 517 22.15 -31.50 -31.04
CA MET A 517 22.73 -30.29 -30.45
C MET A 517 24.21 -30.48 -30.08
N LYS A 518 25.07 -29.56 -30.49
CA LYS A 518 26.51 -29.57 -30.20
C LYS A 518 26.91 -28.62 -29.07
N VAL A 519 28.16 -28.71 -28.63
CA VAL A 519 28.74 -27.82 -27.60
C VAL A 519 28.71 -26.36 -28.07
N GLU A 520 29.01 -26.10 -29.35
CA GLU A 520 28.98 -24.75 -29.93
C GLU A 520 27.58 -24.14 -29.86
N ASP A 521 26.55 -24.93 -30.19
CA ASP A 521 25.15 -24.51 -30.15
C ASP A 521 24.74 -24.12 -28.73
N LEU A 522 25.19 -24.88 -27.73
CA LEU A 522 24.93 -24.56 -26.33
C LEU A 522 25.62 -23.26 -25.90
N ILE A 523 26.89 -23.08 -26.26
CA ILE A 523 27.65 -21.86 -25.96
C ILE A 523 27.00 -20.66 -26.66
N PHE A 524 26.56 -20.82 -27.91
CA PHE A 524 25.83 -19.80 -28.65
C PHE A 524 24.50 -19.43 -27.96
N LYS A 525 23.68 -20.42 -27.56
CA LYS A 525 22.44 -20.19 -26.78
C LYS A 525 22.71 -19.53 -25.42
N ALA A 526 23.88 -19.80 -24.82
CA ALA A 526 24.36 -19.12 -23.62
C ALA A 526 24.86 -17.67 -23.86
N GLY A 527 24.66 -17.12 -25.06
CA GLY A 527 25.07 -15.77 -25.43
C GLY A 527 26.55 -15.65 -25.84
N GLY A 528 27.22 -16.78 -26.04
CA GLY A 528 28.64 -16.87 -26.38
C GLY A 528 29.57 -16.89 -25.17
N PHE A 529 30.87 -16.89 -25.46
CA PHE A 529 31.93 -16.81 -24.47
C PHE A 529 31.89 -15.48 -23.69
N ALA A 530 32.14 -15.56 -22.38
CA ALA A 530 32.44 -14.38 -21.57
C ALA A 530 33.87 -13.89 -21.84
N GLU A 531 34.17 -12.65 -21.46
CA GLU A 531 35.53 -12.12 -21.56
C GLU A 531 36.51 -12.94 -20.71
N GLY A 532 37.65 -13.32 -21.29
CA GLY A 532 38.64 -14.17 -20.64
C GLY A 532 38.27 -15.65 -20.57
N ALA A 533 37.27 -16.12 -21.32
CA ALA A 533 36.95 -17.54 -21.42
C ALA A 533 38.00 -18.33 -22.22
N SER A 534 38.25 -19.57 -21.82
CA SER A 534 39.10 -20.51 -22.55
C SER A 534 38.30 -21.21 -23.65
N THR A 535 38.73 -21.04 -24.89
CA THR A 535 38.18 -21.75 -26.06
C THR A 535 38.84 -23.12 -26.30
N LYS A 536 40.00 -23.35 -25.65
CA LYS A 536 40.84 -24.56 -25.80
C LYS A 536 40.69 -25.56 -24.66
N ARG A 537 39.82 -25.28 -23.69
CA ARG A 537 39.61 -26.15 -22.52
C ARG A 537 38.18 -26.02 -22.03
N ILE A 538 37.28 -26.73 -22.71
CA ILE A 538 35.88 -26.86 -22.34
C ILE A 538 35.67 -28.32 -21.94
N GLU A 539 35.11 -28.57 -20.78
CA GLU A 539 34.87 -29.93 -20.28
C GLU A 539 33.38 -30.27 -20.42
N VAL A 540 33.07 -31.40 -21.03
CA VAL A 540 31.72 -31.95 -21.08
C VAL A 540 31.67 -33.18 -20.18
N ALA A 541 30.90 -33.11 -19.11
CA ALA A 541 30.65 -34.23 -18.21
C ALA A 541 29.33 -34.90 -18.57
N ARG A 542 29.39 -36.20 -18.84
CA ARG A 542 28.26 -37.07 -19.21
C ARG A 542 28.05 -38.11 -18.13
N ARG A 543 26.82 -38.24 -17.64
CA ARG A 543 26.47 -39.25 -16.63
C ARG A 543 26.50 -40.66 -17.22
N ILE A 544 26.95 -41.64 -16.44
CA ILE A 544 26.89 -43.08 -16.76
C ILE A 544 25.69 -43.65 -16.02
N ASN A 545 24.72 -44.24 -16.72
CA ASN A 545 23.46 -44.69 -16.12
C ASN A 545 23.51 -46.15 -15.61
N ASP A 546 24.60 -46.88 -15.87
CA ASP A 546 24.76 -48.33 -15.64
C ASP A 546 26.06 -48.65 -14.87
N ALA A 547 26.50 -47.75 -13.99
CA ALA A 547 27.66 -48.00 -13.14
C ALA A 547 27.41 -49.23 -12.22
N ASP A 548 28.36 -50.19 -12.20
CA ASP A 548 28.28 -51.35 -11.32
C ASP A 548 28.32 -50.89 -9.86
N PRO A 549 27.23 -51.11 -9.08
CA PRO A 549 27.15 -50.65 -7.70
C PRO A 549 28.12 -51.40 -6.77
N ASN A 550 28.71 -52.51 -7.20
CA ASN A 550 29.60 -53.34 -6.39
C ASN A 550 31.10 -53.05 -6.56
N SER A 551 31.48 -52.19 -7.51
CA SER A 551 32.88 -51.81 -7.75
C SER A 551 33.21 -50.45 -7.14
N LYS A 552 34.25 -50.40 -6.30
CA LYS A 552 34.78 -49.14 -5.73
C LYS A 552 35.43 -48.21 -6.77
N ASN A 553 35.73 -48.72 -7.97
CA ASN A 553 36.35 -47.98 -9.06
C ASN A 553 35.34 -47.62 -10.17
N SER A 554 34.04 -47.80 -9.96
CA SER A 554 33.01 -47.45 -10.93
C SER A 554 32.99 -45.94 -11.17
N SER A 555 33.25 -45.54 -12.42
CA SER A 555 33.09 -44.14 -12.81
C SER A 555 31.60 -43.78 -12.83
N VAL A 556 31.26 -42.63 -12.26
CA VAL A 556 29.88 -42.08 -12.27
C VAL A 556 29.64 -41.11 -13.43
N ALA A 557 30.71 -40.68 -14.10
CA ALA A 557 30.65 -39.75 -15.23
C ALA A 557 31.85 -39.91 -16.18
N GLN A 558 31.62 -39.75 -17.48
CA GLN A 558 32.67 -39.59 -18.48
C GLN A 558 32.93 -38.09 -18.68
N VAL A 559 34.20 -37.67 -18.66
CA VAL A 559 34.59 -36.28 -18.89
C VAL A 559 35.36 -36.17 -20.19
N PHE A 560 34.87 -35.33 -21.09
CA PHE A 560 35.46 -35.06 -22.39
C PHE A 560 36.04 -33.65 -22.42
N SER A 561 37.25 -33.50 -22.93
CA SER A 561 37.84 -32.19 -23.20
C SER A 561 37.57 -31.81 -24.66
N VAL A 562 36.89 -30.70 -24.89
CA VAL A 562 36.47 -30.21 -26.20
C VAL A 562 37.12 -28.85 -26.46
N ASN A 563 37.60 -28.67 -27.70
CA ASN A 563 38.09 -27.40 -28.21
C ASN A 563 37.01 -26.80 -29.12
N VAL A 564 36.70 -25.53 -28.92
CA VAL A 564 35.66 -24.82 -29.68
C VAL A 564 36.27 -23.60 -30.34
N ASP A 565 35.85 -23.29 -31.56
CA ASP A 565 36.24 -22.07 -32.24
C ASP A 565 35.78 -20.82 -31.48
N GLY A 566 36.68 -19.86 -31.29
CA GLY A 566 36.39 -18.64 -30.51
C GLY A 566 35.36 -17.72 -31.15
N GLN A 567 35.11 -17.85 -32.45
CA GLN A 567 34.07 -17.12 -33.18
C GLN A 567 32.78 -17.94 -33.31
N LEU A 568 32.72 -19.14 -32.71
CA LEU A 568 31.59 -20.06 -32.80
C LEU A 568 31.15 -20.32 -34.25
N LYS A 569 32.11 -20.31 -35.18
CA LYS A 569 31.82 -20.65 -36.57
C LYS A 569 31.32 -22.09 -36.62
N PRO A 570 30.30 -22.39 -37.43
CA PRO A 570 29.90 -23.77 -37.69
C PRO A 570 31.12 -24.51 -38.26
N SER A 571 31.73 -25.37 -37.45
CA SER A 571 32.89 -26.16 -37.83
C SER A 571 32.60 -27.64 -37.64
N GLU A 572 33.48 -28.50 -38.15
CA GLU A 572 33.51 -29.94 -37.88
C GLU A 572 33.92 -30.26 -36.42
N ALA A 573 33.55 -29.42 -35.46
CA ALA A 573 33.64 -29.81 -34.06
C ALA A 573 32.60 -30.91 -33.80
N ASN A 574 33.11 -32.07 -33.35
CA ASN A 574 32.44 -33.36 -33.43
C ASN A 574 31.64 -33.74 -32.17
N PHE A 575 31.58 -32.87 -31.16
CA PHE A 575 30.99 -33.27 -29.87
C PHE A 575 29.49 -32.98 -29.81
N VAL A 576 28.70 -33.99 -30.14
CA VAL A 576 27.24 -33.99 -29.98
C VAL A 576 26.89 -34.22 -28.51
N LEU A 577 26.09 -33.31 -27.95
CA LEU A 577 25.60 -33.39 -26.59
C LEU A 577 24.53 -34.47 -26.47
N GLN A 578 24.42 -35.02 -25.27
CA GLN A 578 23.35 -35.92 -24.87
C GLN A 578 22.51 -35.29 -23.77
N PRO A 579 21.28 -35.79 -23.54
CA PRO A 579 20.47 -35.36 -22.41
C PRO A 579 21.27 -35.40 -21.09
N PHE A 580 21.16 -34.33 -20.32
CA PHE A 580 21.79 -34.15 -19.00
C PHE A 580 23.30 -33.95 -18.99
N ASP A 581 23.94 -33.74 -20.15
CA ASP A 581 25.34 -33.32 -20.22
C ASP A 581 25.56 -31.95 -19.51
N ILE A 582 26.72 -31.81 -18.87
CA ILE A 582 27.17 -30.59 -18.21
C ILE A 582 28.42 -30.07 -18.93
N VAL A 583 28.31 -28.90 -19.54
CA VAL A 583 29.40 -28.21 -20.23
C VAL A 583 30.01 -27.15 -19.30
N SER A 584 31.31 -27.22 -19.06
CA SER A 584 32.05 -26.30 -18.19
C SER A 584 33.09 -25.52 -19.00
N VAL A 585 32.95 -24.20 -19.04
CA VAL A 585 33.88 -23.30 -19.74
C VAL A 585 34.77 -22.59 -18.73
N TYR A 586 36.08 -22.85 -18.74
CA TYR A 586 37.00 -22.25 -17.77
C TYR A 586 37.45 -20.84 -18.17
N THR A 587 37.94 -20.05 -17.20
CA THR A 587 38.67 -18.80 -17.48
C THR A 587 40.10 -19.11 -17.93
N LEU A 588 40.68 -18.21 -18.73
CA LEU A 588 42.10 -18.26 -19.09
C LEU A 588 42.98 -18.09 -17.84
N PRO A 589 44.02 -18.91 -17.66
CA PRO A 589 44.99 -18.74 -16.59
C PRO A 589 45.62 -17.34 -16.64
N GLY A 590 45.58 -16.61 -15.53
CA GLY A 590 46.14 -15.24 -15.43
C GLY A 590 45.18 -14.11 -15.83
N PHE A 591 43.98 -14.41 -16.34
CA PHE A 591 42.97 -13.39 -16.58
C PHE A 591 42.41 -12.88 -15.24
N GLU A 592 42.66 -11.60 -14.94
CA GLU A 592 42.01 -10.87 -13.86
C GLU A 592 41.42 -9.58 -14.43
N LYS A 593 40.22 -9.21 -13.98
CA LYS A 593 39.63 -7.93 -14.35
C LYS A 593 40.46 -6.78 -13.79
N GLN A 594 40.45 -5.64 -14.48
CA GLN A 594 41.08 -4.42 -14.01
C GLN A 594 40.49 -4.02 -12.64
N LYS A 595 41.37 -3.86 -11.63
CA LYS A 595 41.00 -3.50 -10.26
C LYS A 595 41.31 -2.03 -9.99
N THR A 596 40.49 -1.37 -9.18
CA THR A 596 40.65 0.04 -8.88
C THR A 596 40.60 0.31 -7.38
N VAL A 597 41.35 1.33 -6.95
CA VAL A 597 41.41 1.82 -5.57
C VAL A 597 41.18 3.32 -5.57
N LYS A 598 40.75 3.87 -4.44
CA LYS A 598 40.53 5.31 -4.28
C LYS A 598 41.39 5.84 -3.14
N ILE A 599 41.97 7.03 -3.33
CA ILE A 599 42.61 7.80 -2.27
C ILE A 599 41.89 9.14 -2.12
N GLU A 600 41.55 9.52 -0.90
CA GLU A 600 40.78 10.73 -0.60
C GLU A 600 41.31 11.48 0.62
N GLY A 601 41.08 12.80 0.62
CA GLY A 601 41.50 13.71 1.69
C GLY A 601 42.78 14.49 1.36
N GLU A 602 43.63 14.70 2.35
CA GLU A 602 44.82 15.58 2.30
C GLU A 602 46.02 14.91 1.63
N VAL A 603 45.87 14.67 0.32
CA VAL A 603 46.94 14.21 -0.58
C VAL A 603 47.01 15.15 -1.79
N THR A 604 48.15 15.20 -2.48
CA THR A 604 48.34 16.15 -3.59
C THR A 604 47.34 15.92 -4.74
N TYR A 605 47.06 14.66 -5.07
CA TYR A 605 46.09 14.28 -6.10
C TYR A 605 45.12 13.22 -5.56
N PRO A 606 43.98 13.62 -4.95
CA PRO A 606 42.93 12.67 -4.56
C PRO A 606 42.19 12.16 -5.81
N GLY A 607 41.80 10.88 -5.82
CA GLY A 607 41.13 10.27 -6.96
C GLY A 607 41.15 8.76 -6.98
N SER A 608 40.72 8.18 -8.09
CA SER A 608 40.74 6.73 -8.34
C SER A 608 41.97 6.34 -9.13
N TYR A 609 42.64 5.27 -8.70
CA TYR A 609 43.85 4.73 -9.30
C TYR A 609 43.61 3.27 -9.66
N THR A 610 44.06 2.85 -10.84
CA THR A 610 44.11 1.42 -11.20
C THR A 610 45.29 0.75 -10.49
N ILE A 611 45.03 -0.44 -9.94
CA ILE A 611 46.07 -1.32 -9.38
C ILE A 611 46.94 -1.83 -10.54
N LYS A 612 48.22 -1.45 -10.56
CA LYS A 612 49.20 -1.80 -11.60
C LYS A 612 49.72 -3.22 -11.46
N SER A 613 49.85 -3.72 -10.23
CA SER A 613 50.42 -5.03 -9.96
C SER A 613 49.77 -5.68 -8.73
N LYS A 614 49.78 -7.01 -8.67
CA LYS A 614 49.16 -7.77 -7.56
C LYS A 614 49.82 -7.50 -6.19
N ASN A 615 51.01 -6.88 -6.19
CA ASN A 615 51.78 -6.54 -5.01
C ASN A 615 51.74 -5.05 -4.64
N GLU A 616 50.89 -4.23 -5.29
CA GLU A 616 50.79 -2.80 -4.98
C GLU A 616 50.25 -2.56 -3.57
N LYS A 617 50.90 -1.65 -2.83
CA LYS A 617 50.65 -1.37 -1.42
C LYS A 617 50.14 0.05 -1.17
N ILE A 618 49.78 0.34 0.09
CA ILE A 618 49.31 1.67 0.53
C ILE A 618 50.36 2.74 0.23
N SER A 619 51.64 2.47 0.55
CA SER A 619 52.73 3.42 0.30
C SER A 619 52.89 3.78 -1.18
N ASP A 620 52.76 2.80 -2.08
CA ASP A 620 52.80 2.99 -3.53
C ASP A 620 51.68 3.93 -4.02
N LEU A 621 50.47 3.73 -3.50
CA LEU A 621 49.32 4.57 -3.81
C LEU A 621 49.51 6.01 -3.32
N VAL A 622 50.04 6.21 -2.12
CA VAL A 622 50.34 7.56 -1.58
C VAL A 622 51.42 8.25 -2.41
N ALA A 623 52.47 7.53 -2.80
CA ALA A 623 53.52 8.08 -3.66
C ALA A 623 52.95 8.50 -5.03
N ARG A 624 52.09 7.68 -5.64
CA ARG A 624 51.40 7.99 -6.90
C ARG A 624 50.40 9.14 -6.77
N ALA A 625 49.83 9.36 -5.59
CA ALA A 625 48.99 10.50 -5.27
C ALA A 625 49.77 11.80 -5.07
N GLY A 626 51.09 11.78 -5.27
CA GLY A 626 51.97 12.95 -5.09
C GLY A 626 52.29 13.24 -3.64
N GLY A 627 52.13 12.26 -2.74
CA GLY A 627 52.40 12.40 -1.31
C GLY A 627 51.26 13.05 -0.52
N LEU A 628 51.50 13.20 0.79
CA LEU A 628 50.57 13.85 1.72
C LEU A 628 50.77 15.37 1.70
N THR A 629 49.70 16.15 1.86
CA THR A 629 49.82 17.62 1.97
C THR A 629 50.33 18.03 3.35
N ALA A 630 50.82 19.27 3.50
CA ALA A 630 51.27 19.79 4.80
C ALA A 630 50.17 19.87 5.88
N SER A 631 48.89 19.83 5.47
CA SER A 631 47.74 19.83 6.39
C SER A 631 47.24 18.43 6.73
N ALA A 632 47.88 17.38 6.21
CA ALA A 632 47.47 16.00 6.40
C ALA A 632 47.66 15.51 7.84
N ASP A 633 46.62 14.88 8.38
CA ASP A 633 46.73 14.11 9.61
C ASP A 633 47.23 12.69 9.29
N ILE A 634 48.55 12.53 9.28
CA ILE A 634 49.19 11.23 9.02
C ILE A 634 48.82 10.18 10.08
N GLU A 635 48.52 10.58 11.32
CA GLU A 635 48.10 9.65 12.37
C GLU A 635 46.61 9.27 12.26
N GLY A 636 45.84 10.03 11.47
CA GLY A 636 44.43 9.80 11.18
C GLY A 636 44.15 8.98 9.92
N GLY A 637 45.19 8.56 9.18
CA GLY A 637 45.04 7.76 7.96
C GLY A 637 44.29 6.45 8.22
N SER A 638 43.31 6.13 7.39
CA SER A 638 42.47 4.92 7.52
C SER A 638 42.26 4.24 6.17
N LEU A 639 42.19 2.90 6.16
CA LEU A 639 41.85 2.14 4.97
C LEU A 639 40.44 1.58 5.12
N LYS A 640 39.52 2.00 4.27
CA LYS A 640 38.20 1.38 4.16
C LYS A 640 38.28 0.27 3.12
N ARG A 641 37.89 -0.93 3.50
CA ARG A 641 37.81 -2.10 2.61
C ARG A 641 36.44 -2.74 2.80
N ASP A 642 35.67 -2.83 1.72
CA ASP A 642 34.29 -3.35 1.76
C ASP A 642 34.23 -4.89 1.74
N ASN A 643 35.36 -5.55 2.01
CA ASN A 643 35.46 -7.00 2.10
C ASN A 643 35.03 -7.49 3.49
N MET A 644 33.99 -8.32 3.55
CA MET A 644 33.52 -8.96 4.80
C MET A 644 34.59 -9.85 5.47
N ALA A 645 35.70 -10.16 4.78
CA ALA A 645 36.84 -10.90 5.31
C ALA A 645 37.53 -10.21 6.50
N ILE A 646 37.42 -8.89 6.65
CA ILE A 646 38.00 -8.13 7.78
C ILE A 646 37.41 -8.57 9.13
N LEU A 647 36.23 -9.19 9.12
CA LEU A 647 35.56 -9.76 10.30
C LEU A 647 35.92 -11.23 10.56
N GLY A 648 36.95 -11.76 9.90
CA GLY A 648 37.27 -13.19 9.91
C GLY A 648 36.32 -14.04 9.06
N ILE A 649 35.58 -13.43 8.14
CA ILE A 649 34.61 -14.08 7.27
C ILE A 649 35.21 -14.22 5.87
N ASP A 650 36.14 -15.15 5.72
CA ASP A 650 36.80 -15.42 4.45
C ASP A 650 35.79 -16.01 3.43
N ARG A 651 35.46 -15.26 2.37
CA ARG A 651 34.58 -15.71 1.28
C ARG A 651 35.24 -16.75 0.37
N ARG A 652 36.55 -17.03 0.53
CA ARG A 652 37.30 -17.91 -0.39
C ARG A 652 37.30 -19.38 0.01
N LYS A 653 36.82 -19.75 1.21
CA LYS A 653 36.54 -21.15 1.51
C LYS A 653 35.20 -21.53 0.89
N ALA A 654 35.16 -22.63 0.14
CA ALA A 654 33.95 -23.15 -0.47
C ALA A 654 32.90 -23.39 0.62
N ASP A 655 31.98 -22.45 0.76
CA ASP A 655 30.95 -22.53 1.77
C ASP A 655 29.94 -23.59 1.36
N THR A 656 29.91 -24.71 2.10
CA THR A 656 28.72 -25.56 2.11
C THR A 656 27.53 -24.72 2.59
N ALA A 657 26.33 -25.00 2.06
CA ALA A 657 25.12 -24.23 2.35
C ALA A 657 24.80 -24.11 3.86
N GLU A 658 25.31 -25.05 4.65
CA GLU A 658 25.13 -25.14 6.10
C GLU A 658 25.97 -24.11 6.87
N ILE A 659 27.23 -23.90 6.47
CA ILE A 659 28.12 -22.88 7.05
C ILE A 659 27.61 -21.48 6.71
N ALA A 660 27.04 -21.29 5.51
CA ALA A 660 26.40 -20.04 5.13
C ALA A 660 25.15 -19.73 5.97
N ARG A 661 24.36 -20.75 6.33
CA ARG A 661 23.19 -20.61 7.24
C ARG A 661 23.63 -20.29 8.65
N GLU A 662 24.57 -21.04 9.21
CA GLU A 662 25.08 -20.81 10.56
C GLU A 662 25.70 -19.41 10.70
N ARG A 663 26.38 -18.94 9.65
CA ARG A 663 26.92 -17.59 9.54
C ARG A 663 25.82 -16.52 9.52
N ASN A 664 24.77 -16.70 8.72
CA ASN A 664 23.64 -15.77 8.70
C ASN A 664 22.91 -15.74 10.06
N ASP A 665 22.78 -16.87 10.73
CA ASP A 665 22.19 -16.96 12.06
C ASP A 665 23.05 -16.27 13.12
N ARG A 666 24.39 -16.42 13.06
CA ARG A 666 25.29 -15.69 13.95
C ARG A 666 25.22 -14.18 13.71
N LEU A 667 25.10 -13.75 12.45
CA LEU A 667 24.95 -12.35 12.07
C LEU A 667 23.58 -11.77 12.49
N LEU A 668 22.51 -12.56 12.41
CA LEU A 668 21.19 -12.23 12.93
C LEU A 668 21.16 -12.16 14.46
N ARG A 669 21.89 -13.03 15.15
CA ARG A 669 22.04 -13.00 16.62
C ARG A 669 22.78 -11.75 17.08
N LEU A 670 23.91 -11.40 16.44
CA LEU A 670 24.57 -10.12 16.70
C LEU A 670 23.62 -8.94 16.45
N LYS A 671 22.92 -8.90 15.32
CA LYS A 671 21.92 -7.84 15.03
C LYS A 671 20.79 -7.77 16.06
N ARG A 672 20.37 -8.91 16.64
CA ARG A 672 19.32 -8.97 17.69
C ARG A 672 19.83 -8.50 19.05
N SER A 673 21.06 -8.80 19.43
CA SER A 673 21.66 -8.34 20.70
C SER A 673 21.83 -6.81 20.78
N PHE A 674 21.92 -6.11 19.64
CA PHE A 674 21.96 -4.64 19.58
C PHE A 674 20.59 -3.97 19.37
N LYS A 675 19.50 -4.75 19.33
CA LYS A 675 18.15 -4.23 19.01
C LYS A 675 17.60 -3.31 20.11
N ASP A 676 18.05 -3.48 21.36
CA ASP A 676 17.68 -2.70 22.56
C ASP A 676 18.43 -1.37 22.70
N SER A 677 19.38 -1.05 21.82
CA SER A 677 20.01 0.27 21.76
C SER A 677 19.30 1.16 20.72
N THR A 678 19.05 2.42 21.09
CA THR A 678 18.35 3.45 20.29
C THR A 678 18.81 3.48 18.83
N GLN A 679 17.88 3.66 17.88
CA GLN A 679 18.09 3.57 16.42
C GLN A 679 19.33 4.35 15.91
N THR A 680 19.66 5.50 16.51
CA THR A 680 20.83 6.33 16.16
C THR A 680 22.19 5.64 16.35
N GLN A 681 22.29 4.62 17.23
CA GLN A 681 23.56 3.89 17.45
C GLN A 681 23.81 2.79 16.40
N LYS A 682 22.78 2.38 15.63
CA LYS A 682 22.87 1.25 14.69
C LYS A 682 23.62 1.60 13.41
N GLU A 683 23.48 2.82 12.91
CA GLU A 683 24.13 3.28 11.67
C GLU A 683 25.61 3.63 11.90
N ASP A 684 25.94 4.30 13.01
CA ASP A 684 27.32 4.61 13.36
C ASP A 684 28.18 3.36 13.61
N THR A 685 27.61 2.32 14.23
CA THR A 685 28.36 1.11 14.57
C THR A 685 28.59 0.19 13.36
N THR A 686 27.67 0.15 12.39
CA THR A 686 27.83 -0.66 11.17
C THR A 686 28.79 -0.03 10.17
N MET A 687 28.84 1.30 10.06
CA MET A 687 29.82 2.02 9.24
C MET A 687 31.27 1.85 9.75
N ARG A 688 31.44 1.72 11.08
CA ARG A 688 32.77 1.62 11.72
C ARG A 688 33.46 0.26 11.56
N ASN A 689 32.76 -0.78 11.08
CA ASN A 689 33.28 -2.14 10.99
C ASN A 689 34.06 -2.44 9.68
N ASN A 690 34.02 -1.52 8.70
CA ASN A 690 34.72 -1.65 7.41
C ASN A 690 36.05 -0.87 7.36
N PHE A 691 36.45 -0.22 8.46
CA PHE A 691 37.70 0.54 8.55
C PHE A 691 38.80 -0.32 9.18
N VAL A 692 39.89 -0.51 8.44
CA VAL A 692 41.14 -1.06 8.95
C VAL A 692 41.96 0.10 9.48
N GLY A 693 42.19 0.11 10.80
CA GLY A 693 43.07 1.08 11.44
C GLY A 693 44.50 0.84 11.00
N ILE A 694 45.03 1.73 10.18
CA ILE A 694 46.42 1.69 9.71
C ILE A 694 47.28 2.70 10.49
N ASP A 695 48.56 2.41 10.58
CA ASP A 695 49.57 3.36 11.09
C ASP A 695 50.29 3.96 9.88
N LEU A 696 49.61 4.90 9.21
CA LEU A 696 50.10 5.50 7.96
C LEU A 696 51.47 6.17 8.17
N LYS A 697 51.71 6.75 9.35
CA LYS A 697 53.02 7.32 9.70
C LYS A 697 54.14 6.30 9.60
N LYS A 698 53.99 5.14 10.27
CA LYS A 698 55.00 4.08 10.19
C LYS A 698 55.11 3.45 8.79
N ILE A 699 54.02 3.40 8.04
CA ILE A 699 54.01 2.91 6.64
C ILE A 699 54.86 3.84 5.76
N MET A 700 54.71 5.17 5.91
CA MET A 700 55.48 6.15 5.14
C MET A 700 56.94 6.22 5.60
N ASP A 701 57.22 6.06 6.91
CA ASP A 701 58.58 6.02 7.45
C ASP A 701 59.34 4.75 7.01
N LYS A 702 58.63 3.62 6.84
CA LYS A 702 59.19 2.34 6.37
C LYS A 702 58.26 1.64 5.37
N PRO A 703 58.29 2.08 4.08
CA PRO A 703 57.52 1.44 3.01
C PRO A 703 57.84 -0.05 2.88
N GLY A 704 56.84 -0.87 2.52
CA GLY A 704 57.00 -2.32 2.35
C GLY A 704 57.02 -3.14 3.65
N SER A 705 56.91 -2.52 4.82
CA SER A 705 56.80 -3.22 6.10
C SER A 705 55.55 -4.12 6.19
N SER A 706 55.48 -4.99 7.20
CA SER A 706 54.34 -5.90 7.40
C SER A 706 53.01 -5.19 7.67
N ILE A 707 53.06 -3.92 8.07
CA ILE A 707 51.88 -3.06 8.27
C ILE A 707 51.47 -2.30 7.00
N ASP A 708 52.30 -2.33 5.94
CA ASP A 708 52.01 -1.73 4.64
C ASP A 708 51.20 -2.73 3.79
N LEU A 709 49.88 -2.61 3.89
CA LEU A 709 48.94 -3.59 3.37
C LEU A 709 48.90 -3.58 1.84
N LEU A 710 48.69 -4.77 1.26
CA LEU A 710 48.37 -4.94 -0.16
C LEU A 710 46.99 -4.35 -0.44
N LEU A 711 46.88 -3.64 -1.55
CA LEU A 711 45.63 -3.06 -2.00
C LEU A 711 44.72 -4.09 -2.67
N GLU A 712 43.44 -4.04 -2.34
CA GLU A 712 42.38 -4.87 -2.92
C GLU A 712 41.43 -4.00 -3.78
N ASP A 713 40.70 -4.65 -4.69
CA ASP A 713 39.70 -3.97 -5.51
C ASP A 713 38.63 -3.31 -4.65
N GLY A 714 38.38 -2.02 -4.89
CA GLY A 714 37.43 -1.22 -4.14
C GLY A 714 37.97 -0.63 -2.82
N ASP A 715 39.25 -0.80 -2.49
CA ASP A 715 39.86 -0.15 -1.32
C ASP A 715 39.78 1.38 -1.41
N VAL A 716 39.51 2.02 -0.28
CA VAL A 716 39.51 3.48 -0.13
C VAL A 716 40.46 3.90 0.98
N LEU A 717 41.59 4.49 0.62
CA LEU A 717 42.53 5.09 1.55
C LEU A 717 42.11 6.53 1.86
N ARG A 718 41.81 6.81 3.12
CA ARG A 718 41.37 8.13 3.58
C ARG A 718 42.42 8.79 4.46
N VAL A 719 42.87 9.98 4.06
CA VAL A 719 43.83 10.81 4.80
C VAL A 719 43.12 12.08 5.27
N PRO A 720 42.68 12.17 6.53
CA PRO A 720 41.96 13.35 7.00
C PRO A 720 42.89 14.57 7.16
N LYS A 721 42.28 15.76 7.28
CA LYS A 721 42.98 16.99 7.66
C LYS A 721 43.27 17.03 9.15
N GLN A 722 44.42 17.58 9.54
CA GLN A 722 44.81 17.76 10.94
C GLN A 722 43.75 18.56 11.70
N GLN A 723 43.17 17.92 12.72
CA GLN A 723 42.18 18.52 13.59
C GLN A 723 42.84 19.06 14.85
N GLN A 724 42.34 20.17 15.39
CA GLN A 724 42.82 20.76 16.65
C GLN A 724 41.81 20.59 17.79
N ILE A 725 40.83 19.70 17.62
CA ILE A 725 39.74 19.46 18.56
C ILE A 725 39.64 17.98 18.94
N VAL A 726 39.02 17.72 20.08
CA VAL A 726 38.61 16.40 20.57
C VAL A 726 37.11 16.46 20.79
N ARG A 727 36.37 15.48 20.28
CA ARG A 727 34.92 15.39 20.47
C ARG A 727 34.62 14.55 21.71
N VAL A 728 33.63 14.95 22.49
CA VAL A 728 33.16 14.21 23.66
C VAL A 728 31.67 13.92 23.49
N ASN A 729 31.33 12.65 23.32
CA ASN A 729 30.00 12.16 22.97
C ASN A 729 29.52 11.05 23.93
N GLY A 730 28.23 10.74 23.88
CA GLY A 730 27.59 9.71 24.72
C GLY A 730 26.93 10.27 25.98
N GLN A 731 26.99 9.54 27.09
CA GLN A 731 26.35 9.85 28.38
C GLN A 731 27.16 10.87 29.20
N VAL A 732 27.37 12.05 28.64
CA VAL A 732 27.93 13.25 29.31
C VAL A 732 26.82 14.29 29.48
N LEU A 733 27.02 15.31 30.33
CA LEU A 733 25.98 16.34 30.54
C LEU A 733 25.72 17.16 29.27
N TYR A 734 26.78 17.54 28.55
CA TYR A 734 26.70 18.29 27.29
C TYR A 734 27.74 17.78 26.28
N PRO A 735 27.33 16.95 25.29
CA PRO A 735 28.20 16.55 24.19
C PRO A 735 28.79 17.78 23.48
N SER A 736 30.11 17.84 23.37
CA SER A 736 30.82 19.03 22.90
C SER A 736 32.14 18.71 22.22
N ALA A 737 32.63 19.65 21.41
CA ALA A 737 33.97 19.62 20.84
C ALA A 737 34.87 20.57 21.63
N VAL A 738 36.02 20.08 22.07
CA VAL A 738 36.94 20.80 22.95
C VAL A 738 38.28 20.95 22.24
N VAL A 739 38.86 22.14 22.26
CA VAL A 739 40.20 22.39 21.72
C VAL A 739 41.21 21.48 22.41
N TYR A 740 42.00 20.78 21.61
CA TYR A 740 43.04 19.88 22.08
C TYR A 740 44.18 20.67 22.73
N SER A 741 44.62 20.21 23.90
CA SER A 741 45.85 20.66 24.54
C SER A 741 46.58 19.46 25.12
N LYS A 742 47.91 19.42 24.99
CA LYS A 742 48.75 18.35 25.56
C LYS A 742 48.66 18.28 27.09
N SER A 743 48.28 19.37 27.76
CA SER A 743 48.11 19.42 29.22
C SER A 743 46.80 18.83 29.73
N LYS A 744 45.81 18.60 28.85
CA LYS A 744 44.48 18.09 29.24
C LYS A 744 44.46 16.56 29.21
N SER A 745 44.04 15.95 30.32
CA SER A 745 43.76 14.53 30.45
C SER A 745 42.38 14.16 29.90
N PHE A 746 42.11 12.87 29.73
CA PHE A 746 40.78 12.35 29.34
C PHE A 746 39.66 12.92 30.20
N ASN A 747 39.86 12.98 31.51
CA ASN A 747 38.87 13.50 32.44
C ASN A 747 38.67 15.01 32.26
N ASP A 748 39.70 15.77 31.92
CA ASP A 748 39.56 17.22 31.67
C ASP A 748 38.68 17.48 30.45
N PHE A 749 38.76 16.64 29.42
CA PHE A 749 37.85 16.71 28.27
C PHE A 749 36.41 16.36 28.66
N VAL A 750 36.20 15.33 29.48
CA VAL A 750 34.85 14.97 29.97
C VAL A 750 34.29 16.07 30.88
N SER A 751 35.11 16.67 31.75
CA SER A 751 34.73 17.79 32.61
C SER A 751 34.35 19.02 31.79
N ASN A 752 35.06 19.31 30.69
CA ASN A 752 34.68 20.38 29.74
C ASN A 752 33.32 20.12 29.06
N ALA A 753 32.89 18.86 28.97
CA ALA A 753 31.55 18.45 28.52
C ALA A 753 30.50 18.45 29.66
N GLY A 754 30.78 19.14 30.76
CA GLY A 754 29.94 19.19 31.96
C GLY A 754 30.07 17.96 32.87
N GLY A 755 30.99 17.04 32.58
CA GLY A 755 31.17 15.80 33.34
C GLY A 755 30.26 14.66 32.89
N TYR A 756 30.33 13.55 33.62
CA TYR A 756 29.55 12.34 33.34
C TYR A 756 28.07 12.52 33.70
N GLY A 757 27.16 12.09 32.82
CA GLY A 757 25.73 12.07 33.12
C GLY A 757 25.33 11.03 34.18
N PRO A 758 24.10 11.10 34.72
CA PRO A 758 23.65 10.21 35.81
C PRO A 758 23.76 8.72 35.49
N ASP A 759 23.44 8.35 34.25
CA ASP A 759 23.44 6.97 33.78
C ASP A 759 24.76 6.56 33.13
N ALA A 760 25.85 7.32 33.30
CA ALA A 760 27.10 7.09 32.59
C ALA A 760 27.86 5.85 33.10
N LEU A 761 28.21 4.94 32.20
CA LEU A 761 29.13 3.84 32.47
C LEU A 761 30.57 4.34 32.37
N ARG A 762 31.03 5.05 33.42
CA ARG A 762 32.37 5.66 33.47
C ARG A 762 33.50 4.65 33.15
N ARG A 763 33.39 3.44 33.68
CA ARG A 763 34.37 2.34 33.44
C ARG A 763 34.39 1.82 32.01
N GLY A 764 33.33 2.06 31.24
CA GLY A 764 33.20 1.62 29.85
C GLY A 764 33.56 2.71 28.85
N ALA A 765 34.00 3.89 29.31
CA ALA A 765 34.36 4.98 28.42
C ALA A 765 35.59 4.61 27.59
N TYR A 766 35.62 5.04 26.33
CA TYR A 766 36.68 4.72 25.38
C TYR A 766 37.00 5.91 24.47
N ILE A 767 38.20 5.90 23.88
CA ILE A 767 38.61 6.81 22.82
C ILE A 767 38.55 6.07 21.48
N VAL A 768 38.00 6.73 20.47
CA VAL A 768 38.20 6.43 19.06
C VAL A 768 39.19 7.43 18.49
N TYR A 769 40.32 6.96 17.96
CA TYR A 769 41.31 7.82 17.30
C TYR A 769 40.89 8.13 15.86
N ALA A 770 41.50 9.15 15.26
CA ALA A 770 41.17 9.59 13.89
C ALA A 770 41.31 8.49 12.83
N ASN A 771 42.23 7.54 13.02
CA ASN A 771 42.40 6.36 12.14
C ASN A 771 41.38 5.23 12.38
N GLY A 772 40.40 5.43 13.26
CA GLY A 772 39.37 4.43 13.60
C GLY A 772 39.77 3.41 14.67
N THR A 773 41.01 3.43 15.17
CA THR A 773 41.41 2.54 16.27
C THR A 773 40.73 2.93 17.58
N VAL A 774 40.32 1.94 18.37
CA VAL A 774 39.59 2.15 19.63
C VAL A 774 40.41 1.70 20.82
N LYS A 775 40.54 2.54 21.86
CA LYS A 775 41.13 2.17 23.16
C LYS A 775 40.14 2.42 24.29
N GLY A 776 39.86 1.37 25.06
CA GLY A 776 39.01 1.44 26.25
C GLY A 776 39.77 1.83 27.51
N THR A 777 39.04 2.38 28.47
CA THR A 777 39.51 2.59 29.84
C THR A 777 39.76 1.25 30.52
N ARG A 778 40.92 1.08 31.18
CA ARG A 778 41.27 -0.13 31.93
C ARG A 778 41.21 0.13 33.42
N LYS A 779 40.69 -0.82 34.20
CA LYS A 779 40.71 -0.74 35.67
C LYS A 779 42.01 -1.33 36.20
N VAL A 780 42.75 -0.56 37.00
CA VAL A 780 43.92 -1.05 37.74
C VAL A 780 43.64 -0.83 39.23
N LEU A 781 43.48 -1.94 39.97
CA LEU A 781 43.07 -1.94 41.40
C LEU A 781 41.78 -1.11 41.64
N PHE A 782 41.94 0.11 42.16
CA PHE A 782 40.86 1.04 42.50
C PHE A 782 40.74 2.23 41.54
N PHE A 783 41.67 2.42 40.59
CA PHE A 783 41.72 3.56 39.68
C PHE A 783 41.37 3.18 38.23
N ASN A 784 40.67 4.08 37.53
CA ASN A 784 40.40 3.95 36.10
C ASN A 784 41.56 4.60 35.32
N ASN A 785 42.34 3.79 34.61
CA ASN A 785 43.39 4.26 33.72
C ASN A 785 42.80 4.56 32.33
N HIS A 786 42.71 5.83 31.98
CA HIS A 786 42.16 6.29 30.71
C HIS A 786 43.25 6.39 29.63
N PRO A 787 42.93 6.10 28.36
CA PRO A 787 43.89 6.21 27.27
C PRO A 787 44.28 7.67 26.98
N SER A 788 45.46 7.87 26.38
CA SER A 788 45.93 9.20 26.00
C SER A 788 45.09 9.78 24.85
N VAL A 789 44.74 11.06 24.98
CA VAL A 789 43.94 11.79 23.99
C VAL A 789 44.85 12.40 22.94
N LYS A 790 44.48 12.24 21.67
CA LYS A 790 45.17 12.85 20.52
C LYS A 790 44.25 13.86 19.82
N PRO A 791 44.79 14.82 19.05
CA PRO A 791 43.96 15.66 18.19
C PRO A 791 43.09 14.80 17.25
N GLY A 792 41.84 15.24 16.99
CA GLY A 792 40.89 14.51 16.15
C GLY A 792 40.25 13.27 16.79
N SER A 793 40.59 12.96 18.04
CA SER A 793 39.99 11.84 18.78
C SER A 793 38.55 12.12 19.20
N GLU A 794 37.76 11.06 19.35
CA GLU A 794 36.41 11.08 19.90
C GLU A 794 36.38 10.27 21.20
N ILE A 795 36.08 10.93 22.31
CA ILE A 795 35.79 10.30 23.60
C ILE A 795 34.32 9.91 23.60
N TYR A 796 34.03 8.63 23.83
CA TYR A 796 32.67 8.14 23.93
C TYR A 796 32.41 7.56 25.33
N VAL A 797 31.35 8.06 25.97
CA VAL A 797 30.88 7.59 27.28
C VAL A 797 29.62 6.74 27.09
N PRO A 798 29.63 5.43 27.30
CA PRO A 798 28.43 4.61 27.17
C PRO A 798 27.47 4.79 28.35
N LYS A 799 26.19 4.43 28.16
CA LYS A 799 25.18 4.33 29.22
C LYS A 799 25.37 3.03 30.03
N LYS A 800 25.07 3.05 31.34
CA LYS A 800 24.99 1.84 32.17
C LYS A 800 23.84 0.95 31.67
N SER A 801 24.09 -0.36 31.57
CA SER A 801 23.02 -1.33 31.32
C SER A 801 22.06 -1.35 32.51
N GLU A 802 20.75 -1.34 32.26
CA GLU A 802 19.76 -1.59 33.30
C GLU A 802 19.98 -3.01 33.83
N SER A 803 20.21 -3.13 35.14
CA SER A 803 20.22 -4.44 35.78
C SER A 803 18.77 -4.91 35.84
N LYS A 804 18.42 -5.96 35.09
CA LYS A 804 17.23 -6.76 35.45
C LYS A 804 17.47 -7.23 36.89
N GLY A 805 16.60 -6.82 37.81
CA GLY A 805 16.72 -7.20 39.22
C GLY A 805 16.74 -8.72 39.32
N ASN A 806 17.79 -9.28 39.91
CA ASN A 806 17.79 -10.69 40.28
C ASN A 806 16.71 -10.88 41.35
N THR A 807 15.67 -11.66 41.04
CA THR A 807 14.63 -12.06 42.00
C THR A 807 15.29 -12.75 43.19
N ALA A 808 14.80 -12.51 44.41
CA ALA A 808 15.30 -13.14 45.64
C ALA A 808 15.43 -14.68 45.56
N GLN A 809 14.65 -15.32 44.67
CA GLN A 809 14.74 -16.75 44.34
C GLN A 809 16.11 -17.17 43.76
N THR A 810 16.78 -16.33 42.98
CA THR A 810 18.09 -16.65 42.40
C THR A 810 19.19 -16.60 43.46
N ILE A 811 19.09 -15.70 44.44
CA ILE A 811 20.07 -15.59 45.54
C ILE A 811 19.88 -16.74 46.55
N LEU A 812 18.64 -17.13 46.85
CA LEU A 812 18.35 -18.28 47.72
C LEU A 812 18.85 -19.61 47.14
N GLY A 813 18.82 -19.77 45.82
CA GLY A 813 19.36 -20.96 45.14
C GLY A 813 20.89 -21.09 45.20
N PHE A 814 21.63 -19.98 45.30
CA PHE A 814 23.09 -20.03 45.51
C PHE A 814 23.44 -20.31 46.98
N THR A 815 22.64 -19.85 47.95
CA THR A 815 22.90 -20.11 49.37
C THR A 815 22.63 -21.56 49.78
N THR A 816 21.65 -22.23 49.18
CA THR A 816 21.37 -23.65 49.46
C THR A 816 22.42 -24.59 48.85
N GLY A 817 22.98 -24.24 47.69
CA GLY A 817 24.07 -25.01 47.06
C GLY A 817 25.44 -24.87 47.76
N LEU A 818 25.71 -23.73 48.41
CA LEU A 818 26.94 -23.56 49.19
C LEU A 818 26.86 -24.21 50.58
N ALA A 819 25.67 -24.28 51.19
CA ALA A 819 25.47 -24.98 52.46
C ALA A 819 25.66 -26.50 52.35
N SER A 820 25.25 -27.11 51.23
CA SER A 820 25.46 -28.55 50.99
C SER A 820 26.93 -28.89 50.74
N LEU A 821 27.68 -28.03 50.05
CA LEU A 821 29.14 -28.17 49.91
C LEU A 821 29.87 -28.00 51.25
N GLY A 822 29.44 -27.06 52.10
CA GLY A 822 29.98 -26.89 53.45
C GLY A 822 29.74 -28.10 54.36
N ALA A 823 28.55 -28.72 54.28
CA ALA A 823 28.22 -29.93 55.03
C ALA A 823 29.02 -31.16 54.58
N ILE A 824 29.30 -31.29 53.28
CA ILE A 824 30.15 -32.36 52.73
C ILE A 824 31.61 -32.18 53.19
N ILE A 825 32.12 -30.94 53.19
CA ILE A 825 33.49 -30.66 53.66
C ILE A 825 33.62 -30.91 55.17
N LEU A 826 32.61 -30.53 55.97
CA LEU A 826 32.59 -30.79 57.42
C LEU A 826 32.41 -32.29 57.73
N GLY A 827 31.62 -33.02 56.95
CA GLY A 827 31.47 -34.47 57.08
C GLY A 827 32.75 -35.25 56.72
N VAL A 828 33.49 -34.80 55.71
CA VAL A 828 34.80 -35.37 55.33
C VAL A 828 35.86 -35.05 56.40
N LEU A 829 35.79 -33.89 57.05
CA LEU A 829 36.70 -33.53 58.15
C LEU A 829 36.38 -34.26 59.46
N SER A 830 35.13 -34.68 59.71
CA SER A 830 34.76 -35.46 60.91
C SER A 830 35.04 -36.97 60.80
N LEU A 831 35.38 -37.48 59.61
CA LEU A 831 35.78 -38.89 59.40
C LEU A 831 37.28 -39.15 59.64
N ASN A 832 38.06 -38.10 59.93
CA ASN A 832 39.50 -38.18 60.21
C ASN A 832 39.85 -37.79 61.66
N LYS A 833 39.01 -38.17 62.64
CA LYS A 833 39.36 -38.15 64.07
C LYS A 833 39.00 -39.45 64.75
#